data_AF-A0A8J5VAD8-F1
#
_entry.id   AF-A0A8J5VAD8-F1
#
_cell.length_a   1.000
_cell.length_b   1.000
_cell.length_c   1.000
_cell.angle_alpha   90.00
_cell.angle_beta   90.00
_cell.angle_gamma   90.00
#
_symmetry.space_group_name_H-M   'P 1'
#
loop_
_entity.id
_entity.type
_entity.pdbx_description
1 polymer ?
#
loop_
_entity_poly.entity_id
_entity_poly.type
_entity_poly.pdbx_seq_one_letter_code
_entity_poly.pdbx_strand_id
1 'polypeptide(L)'
;MDDLKQIMARPIQLAEQVIKWSDEAYTFRQECVELKGKVERLAGLLRQAARADLYVRPARRIFDDTEKALDKAIALVDKCRAHGLVRRVFTIIPAGSFKKMANQLDNSIGDLSWLLRVSSSATDDDDFDAHIGLPPIAQNEPILFLIWGQIAVLYTGKLDARADAAASLVSLARDNDRHSKLIIEEDGVPPLLRLVKEGHLEGQENAALAIGLLGRDPECVEQMVNAGACTVFAKVLKDGPMKVQAMVAWAVSQLAANHPKCQDAFLQHNVIRLLVGHLAFETVQEHSKYAVTSSKMSIHSVVMEKKNSIGGAMIPNLMDAGEHSTVRYPNGHVPQSKNEMHNLVHSTMATKSNGGSVKGIGNNGGIVTSKQHNVPLSGTTTRGRELEDPETKADMKANAAKALCQLAKGNAAICKSITESRALLCFAVLLEKGEGEVQSNSAMALMEICSVAEKNSDLRRSAFKPTSPAARAVVDQLLRVVEKAEYDDLLIPCIISLGCLSRTFRATETRIIAPLVMLLDEREADVSREAALSLIKFACTDNYLHIDHSKAIIDAGGAKHLVQLLYFGEQVVQLAALTLVCYIARNVPDSEELAQAEILTVIEWASKQAFMMQDLVIENLLPEAKVRLELYQSRGAKGGESDFYNSKEQKETKEEKVKALKVMKAEKGSHLQWLHRTAGSDSSVASNDIRWVLPIYDCQLVATCKAAIMAILLLLVVTLLVTSLSRAFCTTFTLTNSCAYTVWPGLLSSAGSPALSTTGFALAPGESRAVDAPAAWSGRIWGRTLCVADPAFGGKFACATGDCASGAVECGGGGAAPPTTLAEFTLNGAGGNDFYDVSLVDGSNLPMVVVPQGGAGSTCSATGCLVDLNGPCPVDLKVAGAGAYATGIACKSACEAFRRPEDCCSGAFSSPATCQPSAYSRFFKNACPRAYSYAYDDATSTFTCTSGTANYLVAFCPTISSLTSSSVGGTNPSTTSGLPLTNDTVSFLGRGGNGGVYASSSASLTSTPGGPLPGHAAAVLAWLFTARRHRMPW
;
A
#
# COMPACT_ATOMS: atom_id res chain seq x y z
N MET A 1 -29.91 11.03 -1.52
CA MET A 1 -31.23 11.33 -2.15
C MET A 1 -32.24 11.68 -1.07
N ASP A 2 -32.61 10.74 -0.19
CA ASP A 2 -33.67 10.99 0.79
C ASP A 2 -33.28 11.97 1.90
N ASP A 3 -31.99 12.03 2.28
CA ASP A 3 -31.47 13.08 3.19
C ASP A 3 -31.76 14.49 2.68
N LEU A 4 -31.65 14.72 1.36
CA LEU A 4 -31.89 16.03 0.76
C LEU A 4 -33.38 16.38 0.79
N LYS A 5 -34.27 15.41 0.55
CA LYS A 5 -35.72 15.59 0.70
C LYS A 5 -36.09 15.91 2.16
N GLN A 6 -35.41 15.29 3.13
CA GLN A 6 -35.60 15.58 4.55
C GLN A 6 -35.10 16.98 4.93
N ILE A 7 -33.93 17.40 4.43
CA ILE A 7 -33.39 18.76 4.58
C ILE A 7 -34.34 19.80 3.98
N MET A 8 -34.94 19.54 2.82
CA MET A 8 -35.85 20.47 2.14
C MET A 8 -37.23 20.62 2.78
N ALA A 9 -37.69 19.64 3.57
CA ALA A 9 -39.03 19.65 4.15
C ALA A 9 -39.26 20.84 5.10
N ARG A 10 -38.25 21.19 5.92
CA ARG A 10 -38.36 22.28 6.90
C ARG A 10 -38.33 23.68 6.25
N PRO A 11 -37.44 24.03 5.31
CA PRO A 11 -37.54 25.26 4.52
C PRO A 11 -38.92 25.46 3.85
N ILE A 12 -39.52 24.40 3.29
CA ILE A 12 -40.85 24.50 2.66
C ILE A 12 -41.92 24.83 3.72
N GLN A 13 -41.94 24.13 4.86
CA GLN A 13 -42.87 24.39 5.97
C GLN A 13 -42.70 25.81 6.55
N LEU A 14 -41.45 26.25 6.77
CA LEU A 14 -41.16 27.60 7.26
C LEU A 14 -41.64 28.67 6.26
N ALA A 15 -41.43 28.46 4.96
CA ALA A 15 -41.90 29.39 3.94
C ALA A 15 -43.44 29.51 3.94
N GLU A 16 -44.16 28.39 3.97
CA GLU A 16 -45.63 28.37 4.06
C GLU A 16 -46.15 29.00 5.37
N GLN A 17 -45.41 28.82 6.48
CA GLN A 17 -45.73 29.45 7.76
C GLN A 17 -45.45 30.96 7.76
N VAL A 18 -44.38 31.48 7.15
CA VAL A 18 -44.16 32.93 6.98
C VAL A 18 -45.31 33.53 6.16
N ILE A 19 -45.67 32.91 5.03
CA ILE A 19 -46.74 33.38 4.14
C ILE A 19 -48.05 33.55 4.92
N LYS A 20 -48.46 32.52 5.65
CA LYS A 20 -49.65 32.58 6.52
C LYS A 20 -49.54 33.65 7.60
N TRP A 21 -48.38 33.76 8.25
CA TRP A 21 -48.18 34.70 9.37
C TRP A 21 -48.13 36.17 8.90
N SER A 22 -47.76 36.44 7.65
CA SER A 22 -47.85 37.77 7.05
C SER A 22 -49.31 38.20 6.78
N ASP A 23 -50.20 37.27 6.43
CA ASP A 23 -51.64 37.57 6.28
C ASP A 23 -52.33 37.86 7.63
N GLU A 24 -51.76 37.34 8.73
CA GLU A 24 -52.21 37.60 10.10
C GLU A 24 -51.61 38.90 10.72
N ALA A 25 -50.91 39.72 9.92
CA ALA A 25 -50.21 40.91 10.40
C ALA A 25 -51.14 42.10 10.71
N TYR A 26 -50.98 42.65 11.92
CA TYR A 26 -51.72 43.83 12.39
C TYR A 26 -50.89 45.13 12.28
N THR A 27 -49.59 45.06 12.51
CA THR A 27 -48.62 46.17 12.31
C THR A 27 -47.71 45.88 11.11
N PHE A 28 -47.03 46.91 10.58
CA PHE A 28 -46.07 46.80 9.45
C PHE A 28 -46.59 45.98 8.25
N ARG A 29 -47.85 46.23 7.87
CA ARG A 29 -48.57 45.41 6.87
C ARG A 29 -47.95 45.49 5.47
N GLN A 30 -47.50 46.67 5.05
CA GLN A 30 -46.93 46.87 3.71
C GLN A 30 -45.62 46.07 3.57
N GLU A 31 -44.81 46.10 4.62
CA GLU A 31 -43.54 45.41 4.72
C GLU A 31 -43.72 43.89 4.87
N CYS A 32 -44.76 43.44 5.58
CA CYS A 32 -45.12 42.03 5.66
C CYS A 32 -45.65 41.47 4.32
N VAL A 33 -46.33 42.28 3.51
CA VAL A 33 -46.76 41.93 2.15
C VAL A 33 -45.56 41.85 1.19
N GLU A 34 -44.59 42.77 1.28
CA GLU A 34 -43.35 42.69 0.50
C GLU A 34 -42.55 41.42 0.83
N LEU A 35 -42.38 41.10 2.13
CA LEU A 35 -41.75 39.85 2.55
C LEU A 35 -42.53 38.63 2.09
N LYS A 36 -43.87 38.64 2.15
CA LYS A 36 -44.72 37.55 1.67
C LYS A 36 -44.45 37.25 0.19
N GLY A 37 -44.47 38.25 -0.69
CA GLY A 37 -44.23 38.05 -2.13
C GLY A 37 -42.85 37.47 -2.44
N LYS A 38 -41.82 37.85 -1.67
CA LYS A 38 -40.47 37.24 -1.76
C LYS A 38 -40.49 35.78 -1.30
N VAL A 39 -41.14 35.46 -0.18
CA VAL A 39 -41.24 34.07 0.31
C VAL A 39 -42.12 33.19 -0.58
N GLU A 40 -43.17 33.71 -1.22
CA GLU A 40 -43.97 32.99 -2.21
C GLU A 40 -43.13 32.55 -3.41
N ARG A 41 -42.28 33.45 -3.94
CA ARG A 41 -41.31 33.12 -5.01
C ARG A 41 -40.30 32.07 -4.54
N LEU A 42 -39.75 32.22 -3.33
CA LEU A 42 -38.80 31.28 -2.73
C LEU A 42 -39.42 29.89 -2.50
N ALA A 43 -40.68 29.82 -2.05
CA ALA A 43 -41.44 28.58 -1.92
C ALA A 43 -41.76 27.94 -3.27
N GLY A 44 -41.93 28.73 -4.34
CA GLY A 44 -42.00 28.23 -5.71
C GLY A 44 -40.72 27.50 -6.12
N LEU A 45 -39.58 28.15 -5.94
CA LEU A 45 -38.25 27.59 -6.25
C LEU A 45 -37.94 26.34 -5.38
N LEU A 46 -38.25 26.36 -4.08
CA LEU A 46 -38.07 25.18 -3.20
C LEU A 46 -38.90 23.98 -3.67
N ARG A 47 -40.14 24.18 -4.16
CA ARG A 47 -40.98 23.10 -4.70
C ARG A 47 -40.55 22.62 -6.09
N GLN A 48 -39.84 23.44 -6.88
CA GLN A 48 -39.16 23.01 -8.11
C GLN A 48 -37.93 22.17 -7.77
N ALA A 49 -37.09 22.67 -6.86
CA ALA A 49 -35.88 22.02 -6.40
C ALA A 49 -36.16 20.63 -5.77
N ALA A 50 -37.29 20.48 -5.06
CA ALA A 50 -37.73 19.18 -4.51
C ALA A 50 -38.15 18.14 -5.57
N ARG A 51 -38.13 18.49 -6.86
CA ARG A 51 -38.46 17.64 -8.02
C ARG A 51 -37.30 17.47 -9.01
N ALA A 52 -36.20 18.20 -8.82
CA ALA A 52 -35.01 18.13 -9.67
C ALA A 52 -33.96 17.19 -9.03
N ASP A 53 -33.06 16.65 -9.85
CA ASP A 53 -31.87 15.96 -9.35
C ASP A 53 -30.77 17.00 -9.10
N LEU A 54 -30.56 17.36 -7.83
CA LEU A 54 -29.76 18.52 -7.44
C LEU A 54 -28.33 18.15 -7.10
N TYR A 55 -27.39 19.01 -7.49
CA TYR A 55 -26.00 18.91 -7.07
C TYR A 55 -25.88 19.14 -5.54
N VAL A 56 -25.66 18.06 -4.80
CA VAL A 56 -25.93 17.94 -3.35
C VAL A 56 -25.10 18.89 -2.47
N ARG A 57 -23.83 19.15 -2.82
CA ARG A 57 -22.90 19.94 -2.00
C ARG A 57 -23.31 21.42 -1.88
N PRO A 58 -23.50 22.18 -2.99
CA PRO A 58 -24.09 23.52 -2.91
C PRO A 58 -25.53 23.50 -2.40
N ALA A 59 -26.34 22.52 -2.83
CA ALA A 59 -27.74 22.42 -2.42
C ALA A 59 -27.89 22.44 -0.89
N ARG A 60 -27.08 21.66 -0.17
CA ARG A 60 -27.09 21.62 1.30
C ARG A 60 -26.79 23.00 1.91
N ARG A 61 -25.73 23.69 1.48
CA ARG A 61 -25.39 25.02 2.00
C ARG A 61 -26.50 26.04 1.72
N ILE A 62 -27.05 26.03 0.51
CA ILE A 62 -28.13 26.93 0.08
C ILE A 62 -29.40 26.68 0.88
N PHE A 63 -29.77 25.41 1.13
CA PHE A 63 -30.92 25.08 1.97
C PHE A 63 -30.69 25.44 3.44
N ASP A 64 -29.51 25.16 3.99
CA ASP A 64 -29.18 25.51 5.38
C ASP A 64 -29.23 27.02 5.59
N ASP A 65 -28.79 27.87 4.65
CA ASP A 65 -28.87 29.33 4.78
C ASP A 65 -30.25 29.90 4.42
N THR A 66 -30.99 29.25 3.50
CA THR A 66 -32.41 29.54 3.25
C THR A 66 -33.26 29.27 4.48
N GLU A 67 -33.02 28.17 5.21
CA GLU A 67 -33.70 27.87 6.47
C GLU A 67 -33.43 28.97 7.51
N LYS A 68 -32.15 29.34 7.70
CA LYS A 68 -31.75 30.45 8.57
C LYS A 68 -32.32 31.81 8.13
N ALA A 69 -32.69 32.01 6.87
CA ALA A 69 -33.36 33.23 6.41
C ALA A 69 -34.85 33.18 6.73
N LEU A 70 -35.51 32.04 6.53
CA LEU A 70 -36.92 31.83 6.80
C LEU A 70 -37.25 31.84 8.31
N ASP A 71 -36.42 31.22 9.16
CA ASP A 71 -36.56 31.32 10.63
C ASP A 71 -36.50 32.79 11.10
N LYS A 72 -35.60 33.61 10.52
CA LYS A 72 -35.51 35.05 10.82
C LYS A 72 -36.74 35.82 10.32
N ALA A 73 -37.27 35.46 9.16
CA ALA A 73 -38.50 36.04 8.64
C ALA A 73 -39.70 35.72 9.55
N ILE A 74 -39.85 34.47 10.00
CA ILE A 74 -40.85 34.04 10.99
C ILE A 74 -40.72 34.85 12.30
N ALA A 75 -39.48 35.02 12.80
CA ALA A 75 -39.21 35.77 14.03
C ALA A 75 -39.40 37.29 13.90
N LEU A 76 -39.44 37.83 12.68
CA LEU A 76 -39.80 39.22 12.39
C LEU A 76 -41.32 39.38 12.23
N VAL A 77 -41.97 38.48 11.50
CA VAL A 77 -43.41 38.53 11.22
C VAL A 77 -44.25 38.19 12.45
N ASP A 78 -43.80 37.31 13.37
CA ASP A 78 -44.54 37.06 14.62
C ASP A 78 -44.69 38.31 15.51
N LYS A 79 -43.73 39.24 15.44
CA LYS A 79 -43.81 40.54 16.13
C LYS A 79 -44.84 41.49 15.53
N CYS A 80 -45.33 41.18 14.33
CA CYS A 80 -46.33 41.95 13.61
C CYS A 80 -47.76 41.41 13.79
N ARG A 81 -47.89 40.17 14.29
CA ARG A 81 -49.18 39.48 14.53
C ARG A 81 -49.88 40.00 15.80
N ALA A 82 -51.20 39.84 15.83
CA ALA A 82 -52.09 40.38 16.86
C ALA A 82 -52.04 39.63 18.22
N HIS A 83 -50.86 39.55 18.84
CA HIS A 83 -50.70 39.03 20.20
C HIS A 83 -51.43 39.90 21.25
N GLY A 84 -51.68 39.33 22.43
CA GLY A 84 -52.43 39.97 23.52
C GLY A 84 -51.83 41.30 24.00
N LEU A 85 -52.66 42.14 24.63
CA LEU A 85 -52.34 43.56 24.97
C LEU A 85 -50.94 43.77 25.56
N VAL A 86 -50.51 42.90 26.49
CA VAL A 86 -49.19 42.97 27.15
C VAL A 86 -48.02 42.88 26.17
N ARG A 87 -48.11 42.06 25.11
CA ARG A 87 -46.99 41.85 24.16
C ARG A 87 -46.79 43.06 23.23
N ARG A 88 -47.84 43.83 22.97
CA ARG A 88 -47.86 44.97 22.02
C ARG A 88 -47.04 46.18 22.50
N VAL A 89 -46.88 46.35 23.82
CA VAL A 89 -46.21 47.51 24.42
C VAL A 89 -44.68 47.41 24.33
N PHE A 90 -44.14 46.21 24.13
CA PHE A 90 -42.69 45.93 24.16
C PHE A 90 -42.10 45.51 22.79
N THR A 91 -42.90 45.41 21.73
CA THR A 91 -42.45 45.04 20.38
C THR A 91 -41.76 46.18 19.64
N ILE A 92 -40.46 46.40 19.93
CA ILE A 92 -39.59 47.29 19.14
C ILE A 92 -39.05 46.53 17.93
N ILE A 93 -39.27 47.07 16.73
CA ILE A 93 -38.65 46.60 15.48
C ILE A 93 -37.77 47.74 14.92
N PRO A 94 -36.44 47.57 14.82
CA PRO A 94 -35.56 48.57 14.21
C PRO A 94 -35.91 48.80 12.74
N ALA A 95 -35.95 50.05 12.29
CA ALA A 95 -36.41 50.43 10.94
C ALA A 95 -35.66 49.73 9.78
N GLY A 96 -34.38 49.38 9.96
CA GLY A 96 -33.60 48.63 8.96
C GLY A 96 -33.93 47.12 8.86
N SER A 97 -34.76 46.57 9.76
CA SER A 97 -34.96 45.12 9.89
C SER A 97 -35.66 44.51 8.67
N PHE A 98 -36.76 45.12 8.20
CA PHE A 98 -37.49 44.65 7.02
C PHE A 98 -36.61 44.71 5.77
N LYS A 99 -35.90 45.82 5.52
CA LYS A 99 -34.96 45.94 4.40
C LYS A 99 -33.82 44.92 4.47
N LYS A 100 -33.25 44.67 5.66
CA LYS A 100 -32.23 43.62 5.84
C LYS A 100 -32.79 42.22 5.58
N MET A 101 -34.04 41.96 5.98
CA MET A 101 -34.71 40.68 5.75
C MET A 101 -35.04 40.47 4.26
N ALA A 102 -35.56 41.50 3.59
CA ALA A 102 -35.83 41.51 2.15
C ALA A 102 -34.57 41.16 1.35
N ASN A 103 -33.45 41.86 1.60
CA ASN A 103 -32.17 41.55 0.96
C ASN A 103 -31.68 40.12 1.23
N GLN A 104 -31.90 39.57 2.43
CA GLN A 104 -31.50 38.18 2.74
C GLN A 104 -32.38 37.15 2.01
N LEU A 105 -33.68 37.43 1.82
CA LEU A 105 -34.56 36.59 1.00
C LEU A 105 -34.25 36.70 -0.49
N ASP A 106 -33.93 37.90 -0.99
CA ASP A 106 -33.50 38.10 -2.39
C ASP A 106 -32.20 37.33 -2.67
N ASN A 107 -31.27 37.28 -1.70
CA ASN A 107 -30.07 36.45 -1.80
C ASN A 107 -30.44 34.96 -1.93
N SER A 108 -31.25 34.43 -1.01
CA SER A 108 -31.70 33.01 -1.06
C SER A 108 -32.45 32.66 -2.35
N ILE A 109 -33.23 33.61 -2.90
CA ILE A 109 -33.89 33.47 -4.21
C ILE A 109 -32.86 33.39 -5.33
N GLY A 110 -31.81 34.21 -5.29
CA GLY A 110 -30.71 34.19 -6.26
C GLY A 110 -29.94 32.87 -6.24
N ASP A 111 -29.49 32.45 -5.05
CA ASP A 111 -28.76 31.20 -4.85
C ASP A 111 -29.55 29.97 -5.31
N LEU A 112 -30.83 29.90 -4.95
CA LEU A 112 -31.68 28.77 -5.32
C LEU A 112 -32.07 28.78 -6.81
N SER A 113 -32.20 29.97 -7.43
CA SER A 113 -32.38 30.09 -8.89
C SER A 113 -31.14 29.64 -9.65
N TRP A 114 -29.94 29.95 -9.15
CA TRP A 114 -28.67 29.48 -9.71
C TRP A 114 -28.53 27.96 -9.58
N LEU A 115 -28.80 27.40 -8.39
CA LEU A 115 -28.73 25.95 -8.14
C LEU A 115 -29.63 25.16 -9.09
N LEU A 116 -30.86 25.64 -9.30
CA LEU A 116 -31.80 25.05 -10.25
C LEU A 116 -31.24 25.09 -11.68
N ARG A 117 -30.76 26.25 -12.15
CA ARG A 117 -30.17 26.43 -13.49
C ARG A 117 -28.99 25.47 -13.73
N VAL A 118 -28.08 25.35 -12.77
CA VAL A 118 -26.90 24.46 -12.84
C VAL A 118 -27.27 22.98 -12.73
N SER A 119 -28.40 22.65 -12.09
CA SER A 119 -28.92 21.28 -12.04
C SER A 119 -29.77 20.92 -13.26
N SER A 120 -30.28 21.89 -14.03
CA SER A 120 -31.19 21.69 -15.16
C SER A 120 -30.53 21.78 -16.54
N SER A 121 -29.24 22.13 -16.65
CA SER A 121 -28.53 22.38 -17.93
C SER A 121 -28.19 21.11 -18.72
N ALA A 122 -29.14 20.18 -18.85
CA ALA A 122 -28.98 18.88 -19.51
C ALA A 122 -30.04 18.59 -20.60
N THR A 123 -31.08 19.42 -20.75
CA THR A 123 -32.24 19.11 -21.60
C THR A 123 -32.36 19.90 -22.90
N ASP A 124 -31.91 21.15 -22.95
CA ASP A 124 -32.19 22.06 -24.06
C ASP A 124 -30.92 22.77 -24.53
N ASP A 125 -30.69 22.78 -25.84
CA ASP A 125 -29.59 23.50 -26.50
C ASP A 125 -30.03 24.97 -26.79
N ASP A 126 -29.08 25.85 -27.15
CA ASP A 126 -29.30 27.22 -27.68
C ASP A 126 -29.99 28.30 -26.80
N ASP A 127 -29.53 28.56 -25.57
CA ASP A 127 -29.50 29.96 -25.04
C ASP A 127 -28.44 30.19 -23.93
N PHE A 128 -27.22 30.57 -24.31
CA PHE A 128 -26.13 30.91 -23.36
C PHE A 128 -25.99 32.42 -23.08
N ASP A 129 -26.85 33.28 -23.64
CA ASP A 129 -26.72 34.76 -23.53
C ASP A 129 -27.98 35.47 -22.97
N ALA A 130 -28.42 35.06 -21.77
CA ALA A 130 -29.53 35.69 -21.06
C ALA A 130 -29.33 35.83 -19.54
N HIS A 131 -28.34 36.62 -19.15
CA HIS A 131 -28.23 37.32 -17.84
C HIS A 131 -27.97 36.50 -16.55
N ILE A 132 -27.48 37.29 -15.57
CA ILE A 132 -27.32 37.10 -14.11
C ILE A 132 -25.89 36.68 -13.69
N GLY A 133 -25.29 37.54 -12.84
CA GLY A 133 -23.91 37.39 -12.35
C GLY A 133 -23.77 36.42 -11.17
N LEU A 134 -22.60 36.46 -10.53
CA LEU A 134 -22.20 35.58 -9.41
C LEU A 134 -23.32 35.43 -8.36
N PRO A 135 -23.72 34.19 -8.02
CA PRO A 135 -24.73 33.97 -7.00
C PRO A 135 -24.22 34.45 -5.63
N PRO A 136 -25.09 34.98 -4.76
CA PRO A 136 -24.74 35.47 -3.41
C PRO A 136 -23.81 34.55 -2.60
N ILE A 137 -24.03 33.24 -2.63
CA ILE A 137 -23.18 32.24 -1.96
C ILE A 137 -21.72 32.24 -2.43
N ALA A 138 -21.45 32.65 -3.68
CA ALA A 138 -20.11 32.72 -4.27
C ALA A 138 -19.48 34.14 -4.22
N GLN A 139 -20.13 35.14 -3.63
CA GLN A 139 -19.61 36.51 -3.59
C GLN A 139 -18.27 36.65 -2.83
N ASN A 140 -18.02 35.79 -1.84
CA ASN A 140 -16.77 35.78 -1.08
C ASN A 140 -15.65 34.97 -1.76
N GLU A 141 -16.02 33.95 -2.54
CA GLU A 141 -15.09 33.07 -3.26
C GLU A 141 -15.62 32.81 -4.68
N PRO A 142 -15.40 33.73 -5.65
CA PRO A 142 -15.99 33.64 -6.99
C PRO A 142 -15.49 32.42 -7.79
N ILE A 143 -14.40 31.78 -7.36
CA ILE A 143 -13.89 30.54 -7.96
C ILE A 143 -14.82 29.34 -7.69
N LEU A 144 -15.56 29.32 -6.58
CA LEU A 144 -16.50 28.24 -6.25
C LEU A 144 -17.64 28.15 -7.26
N PHE A 145 -18.09 29.29 -7.80
CA PHE A 145 -19.08 29.31 -8.89
C PHE A 145 -18.60 28.53 -10.13
N LEU A 146 -17.32 28.71 -10.52
CA LEU A 146 -16.73 27.97 -11.64
C LEU A 146 -16.53 26.49 -11.29
N ILE A 147 -15.97 26.18 -10.13
CA ILE A 147 -15.76 24.79 -9.67
C ILE A 147 -17.09 24.03 -9.62
N TRP A 148 -18.14 24.60 -9.04
CA TRP A 148 -19.47 23.99 -8.98
C TRP A 148 -20.11 23.83 -10.35
N GLY A 149 -19.93 24.79 -11.26
CA GLY A 149 -20.39 24.67 -12.65
C GLY A 149 -19.76 23.46 -13.34
N GLN A 150 -18.44 23.30 -13.27
CA GLN A 150 -17.75 22.17 -13.91
C GLN A 150 -18.10 20.83 -13.24
N ILE A 151 -18.16 20.76 -11.90
CA ILE A 151 -18.53 19.51 -11.22
C ILE A 151 -19.98 19.12 -11.54
N ALA A 152 -20.92 20.06 -11.64
CA ALA A 152 -22.29 19.77 -12.06
C ALA A 152 -22.34 19.20 -13.48
N VAL A 153 -21.62 19.80 -14.45
CA VAL A 153 -21.50 19.27 -15.82
C VAL A 153 -20.90 17.86 -15.82
N LEU A 154 -19.89 17.56 -14.98
CA LEU A 154 -19.34 16.21 -14.82
C LEU A 154 -20.36 15.18 -14.30
N TYR A 155 -21.35 15.60 -13.51
CA TYR A 155 -22.45 14.73 -13.05
C TYR A 155 -23.56 14.56 -14.12
N THR A 156 -24.03 15.64 -14.74
CA THR A 156 -25.28 15.67 -15.53
C THR A 156 -25.10 15.74 -17.05
N GLY A 157 -23.99 16.30 -17.55
CA GLY A 157 -23.81 16.64 -18.97
C GLY A 157 -23.64 15.43 -19.92
N LYS A 158 -23.67 15.71 -21.23
CA LYS A 158 -23.28 14.80 -22.32
C LYS A 158 -21.75 14.48 -22.22
N LEU A 159 -21.27 13.35 -22.74
CA LEU A 159 -19.88 12.90 -22.51
C LEU A 159 -18.81 13.90 -22.96
N ASP A 160 -19.05 14.64 -24.04
CA ASP A 160 -18.13 15.64 -24.57
C ASP A 160 -18.02 16.86 -23.64
N ALA A 161 -19.16 17.40 -23.19
CA ALA A 161 -19.21 18.46 -22.19
C ALA A 161 -18.55 18.05 -20.84
N ARG A 162 -18.54 16.75 -20.50
CA ARG A 162 -17.77 16.24 -19.35
C ARG A 162 -16.26 16.29 -19.60
N ALA A 163 -15.80 16.07 -20.83
CA ALA A 163 -14.39 16.23 -21.19
C ALA A 163 -13.95 17.70 -21.09
N ASP A 164 -14.75 18.64 -21.60
CA ASP A 164 -14.52 20.08 -21.47
C ASP A 164 -14.48 20.53 -20.00
N ALA A 165 -15.40 20.02 -19.18
CA ALA A 165 -15.43 20.29 -17.74
C ALA A 165 -14.20 19.72 -17.02
N ALA A 166 -13.74 18.52 -17.40
CA ALA A 166 -12.51 17.94 -16.86
C ALA A 166 -11.27 18.76 -17.28
N ALA A 167 -11.16 19.19 -18.53
CA ALA A 167 -10.09 20.08 -19.01
C ALA A 167 -10.09 21.45 -18.30
N SER A 168 -11.29 21.97 -17.99
CA SER A 168 -11.46 23.19 -17.19
C SER A 168 -10.94 23.00 -15.76
N LEU A 169 -11.26 21.86 -15.12
CA LEU A 169 -10.72 21.53 -13.79
C LEU A 169 -9.20 21.26 -13.81
N VAL A 170 -8.64 20.67 -14.88
CA VAL A 170 -7.19 20.52 -15.08
C VAL A 170 -6.49 21.88 -15.03
N SER A 171 -7.04 22.88 -15.71
CA SER A 171 -6.47 24.25 -15.70
C SER A 171 -6.53 24.85 -14.28
N LEU A 172 -7.70 24.83 -13.64
CA LEU A 172 -7.85 25.35 -12.28
C LEU A 172 -6.92 24.67 -11.26
N ALA A 173 -6.76 23.34 -11.36
CA ALA A 173 -5.88 22.53 -10.51
C ALA A 173 -4.39 22.64 -10.86
N ARG A 174 -4.03 23.19 -12.04
CA ARG A 174 -2.65 23.58 -12.37
C ARG A 174 -2.27 24.89 -11.69
N ASP A 175 -3.13 25.90 -11.83
CA ASP A 175 -2.85 27.30 -11.46
C ASP A 175 -2.67 27.54 -9.95
N ASN A 176 -3.40 26.83 -9.08
CA ASN A 176 -3.36 27.09 -7.63
C ASN A 176 -3.73 25.87 -6.77
N ASP A 177 -2.90 25.56 -5.77
CA ASP A 177 -3.13 24.49 -4.80
C ASP A 177 -4.48 24.62 -4.06
N ARG A 178 -4.91 25.86 -3.76
CA ARG A 178 -6.20 26.14 -3.13
C ARG A 178 -7.37 25.69 -4.00
N HIS A 179 -7.28 25.85 -5.33
CA HIS A 179 -8.33 25.38 -6.22
C HIS A 179 -8.40 23.85 -6.21
N SER A 180 -7.25 23.17 -6.20
CA SER A 180 -7.21 21.70 -6.08
C SER A 180 -7.91 21.21 -4.82
N LYS A 181 -7.65 21.83 -3.66
CA LYS A 181 -8.34 21.45 -2.42
C LYS A 181 -9.85 21.70 -2.49
N LEU A 182 -10.28 22.86 -2.99
CA LEU A 182 -11.71 23.17 -3.16
C LEU A 182 -12.42 22.19 -4.10
N ILE A 183 -11.76 21.74 -5.19
CA ILE A 183 -12.35 20.73 -6.11
C ILE A 183 -12.61 19.40 -5.38
N ILE A 184 -11.77 19.03 -4.40
CA ILE A 184 -11.97 17.80 -3.60
C ILE A 184 -13.02 18.00 -2.51
N GLU A 185 -12.97 19.11 -1.75
CA GLU A 185 -13.93 19.44 -0.69
C GLU A 185 -15.39 19.51 -1.19
N GLU A 186 -15.58 19.81 -2.48
CA GLU A 186 -16.87 19.86 -3.16
C GLU A 186 -17.29 18.55 -3.86
N ASP A 187 -16.69 17.39 -3.55
CA ASP A 187 -16.98 16.09 -4.19
C ASP A 187 -16.73 16.06 -5.72
N GLY A 188 -15.69 16.74 -6.21
CA GLY A 188 -15.27 16.69 -7.61
C GLY A 188 -14.56 15.39 -8.02
N VAL A 189 -14.06 14.60 -7.06
CA VAL A 189 -13.30 13.36 -7.35
C VAL A 189 -14.19 12.19 -7.84
N PRO A 190 -15.34 11.86 -7.22
CA PRO A 190 -16.21 10.77 -7.70
C PRO A 190 -16.68 10.88 -9.17
N PRO A 191 -17.09 12.06 -9.70
CA PRO A 191 -17.51 12.16 -11.10
C PRO A 191 -16.31 12.17 -12.07
N LEU A 192 -15.14 12.69 -11.68
CA LEU A 192 -13.90 12.50 -12.44
C LEU A 192 -13.54 11.00 -12.54
N LEU A 193 -13.61 10.26 -11.43
CA LEU A 193 -13.38 8.81 -11.41
C LEU A 193 -14.38 8.03 -12.28
N ARG A 194 -15.63 8.51 -12.37
CA ARG A 194 -16.62 7.99 -13.32
C ARG A 194 -16.21 8.28 -14.76
N LEU A 195 -15.74 9.50 -15.07
CA LEU A 195 -15.33 9.87 -16.43
C LEU A 195 -14.10 9.08 -16.91
N VAL A 196 -13.09 8.83 -16.06
CA VAL A 196 -11.94 7.95 -16.38
C VAL A 196 -12.39 6.52 -16.77
N LYS A 197 -13.51 6.05 -16.23
CA LYS A 197 -14.03 4.69 -16.45
C LYS A 197 -14.98 4.58 -17.66
N GLU A 198 -15.68 5.66 -18.01
CA GLU A 198 -16.86 5.62 -18.90
C GLU A 198 -16.85 6.69 -20.03
N GLY A 199 -15.88 7.61 -20.05
CA GLY A 199 -15.78 8.68 -21.05
C GLY A 199 -15.19 8.24 -22.40
N HIS A 200 -15.15 9.19 -23.34
CA HIS A 200 -14.32 9.10 -24.55
C HIS A 200 -12.83 9.38 -24.23
N LEU A 201 -11.91 9.07 -25.16
CA LEU A 201 -10.46 9.07 -24.94
C LEU A 201 -9.96 10.36 -24.23
N GLU A 202 -10.24 11.52 -24.82
CA GLU A 202 -9.87 12.84 -24.29
C GLU A 202 -10.50 13.13 -22.91
N GLY A 203 -11.75 12.72 -22.68
CA GLY A 203 -12.40 12.83 -21.36
C GLY A 203 -11.77 11.92 -20.31
N GLN A 204 -11.33 10.72 -20.68
CA GLN A 204 -10.61 9.82 -19.78
C GLN A 204 -9.20 10.36 -19.46
N GLU A 205 -8.48 10.88 -20.45
CA GLU A 205 -7.15 11.49 -20.28
C GLU A 205 -7.23 12.74 -19.39
N ASN A 206 -8.13 13.69 -19.70
CA ASN A 206 -8.32 14.91 -18.91
C ASN A 206 -8.76 14.61 -17.47
N ALA A 207 -9.62 13.60 -17.24
CA ALA A 207 -10.03 13.22 -15.90
C ALA A 207 -8.90 12.52 -15.09
N ALA A 208 -8.10 11.67 -15.73
CA ALA A 208 -6.95 11.04 -15.08
C ALA A 208 -5.85 12.07 -14.74
N LEU A 209 -5.61 13.01 -15.66
CA LEU A 209 -4.74 14.17 -15.46
C LEU A 209 -5.22 15.06 -14.30
N ALA A 210 -6.52 15.38 -14.25
CA ALA A 210 -7.10 16.13 -13.14
C ALA A 210 -6.83 15.43 -11.80
N ILE A 211 -7.15 14.14 -11.70
CA ILE A 211 -6.93 13.36 -10.47
C ILE A 211 -5.43 13.36 -10.09
N GLY A 212 -4.50 13.18 -11.02
CA GLY A 212 -3.07 13.24 -10.72
C GLY A 212 -2.56 14.65 -10.31
N LEU A 213 -3.22 15.72 -10.75
CA LEU A 213 -2.92 17.11 -10.37
C LEU A 213 -3.54 17.54 -9.03
N LEU A 214 -4.65 16.90 -8.62
CA LEU A 214 -5.39 17.22 -7.40
C LEU A 214 -4.67 16.69 -6.14
N GLY A 215 -4.00 15.54 -6.23
CA GLY A 215 -3.32 14.89 -5.10
C GLY A 215 -1.97 15.52 -4.73
N ARG A 216 -1.92 16.83 -4.48
CA ARG A 216 -0.69 17.56 -4.11
C ARG A 216 -0.28 17.37 -2.64
N ASP A 217 -1.24 17.12 -1.76
CA ASP A 217 -1.01 16.93 -0.32
C ASP A 217 -1.58 15.60 0.23
N PRO A 218 -1.08 15.11 1.38
CA PRO A 218 -1.53 13.87 2.00
C PRO A 218 -3.03 13.72 2.25
N GLU A 219 -3.71 14.79 2.66
CA GLU A 219 -5.14 14.75 3.02
C GLU A 219 -5.99 14.58 1.76
N CYS A 220 -5.65 15.32 0.70
CA CYS A 220 -6.26 15.18 -0.61
C CYS A 220 -6.07 13.77 -1.18
N VAL A 221 -4.85 13.21 -1.13
CA VAL A 221 -4.61 11.82 -1.61
C VAL A 221 -5.42 10.80 -0.79
N GLU A 222 -5.49 10.95 0.54
CA GLU A 222 -6.28 10.05 1.40
C GLU A 222 -7.79 10.11 1.04
N GLN A 223 -8.34 11.30 0.83
CA GLN A 223 -9.73 11.48 0.37
C GLN A 223 -9.97 10.84 -1.01
N MET A 224 -9.01 10.92 -1.93
CA MET A 224 -9.10 10.32 -3.27
C MET A 224 -8.99 8.79 -3.25
N VAL A 225 -8.15 8.22 -2.37
CA VAL A 225 -8.09 6.76 -2.13
C VAL A 225 -9.42 6.28 -1.55
N ASN A 226 -9.96 6.99 -0.56
CA ASN A 226 -11.27 6.69 0.04
C ASN A 226 -12.45 6.84 -0.94
N ALA A 227 -12.35 7.73 -1.93
CA ALA A 227 -13.27 7.82 -3.06
C ALA A 227 -13.12 6.66 -4.09
N GLY A 228 -12.20 5.72 -3.85
CA GLY A 228 -12.03 4.50 -4.63
C GLY A 228 -11.03 4.59 -5.78
N ALA A 229 -10.17 5.63 -5.84
CA ALA A 229 -9.29 5.88 -6.99
C ALA A 229 -8.43 4.66 -7.38
N CYS A 230 -7.87 3.94 -6.41
CA CYS A 230 -7.05 2.75 -6.66
C CYS A 230 -7.81 1.64 -7.42
N THR A 231 -9.11 1.47 -7.18
CA THR A 231 -9.95 0.46 -7.88
C THR A 231 -10.17 0.83 -9.35
N VAL A 232 -10.43 2.11 -9.62
CA VAL A 232 -10.66 2.64 -10.98
C VAL A 232 -9.35 2.59 -11.77
N PHE A 233 -8.25 3.04 -11.17
CA PHE A 233 -6.93 2.99 -11.78
C PHE A 233 -6.50 1.56 -12.10
N ALA A 234 -6.72 0.59 -11.20
CA ALA A 234 -6.47 -0.82 -11.48
C ALA A 234 -7.32 -1.38 -12.63
N LYS A 235 -8.60 -0.98 -12.75
CA LYS A 235 -9.43 -1.37 -13.90
C LYS A 235 -8.92 -0.77 -15.21
N VAL A 236 -8.57 0.51 -15.22
CA VAL A 236 -8.17 1.23 -16.44
C VAL A 236 -6.79 0.75 -16.93
N LEU A 237 -5.83 0.56 -16.01
CA LEU A 237 -4.53 -0.07 -16.30
C LEU A 237 -4.64 -1.52 -16.81
N LYS A 238 -5.79 -2.17 -16.65
CA LYS A 238 -6.05 -3.51 -17.18
C LYS A 238 -6.74 -3.48 -18.56
N ASP A 239 -7.80 -2.68 -18.70
CA ASP A 239 -8.78 -2.78 -19.81
C ASP A 239 -8.94 -1.51 -20.67
N GLY A 240 -8.32 -0.38 -20.32
CA GLY A 240 -8.39 0.90 -21.06
C GLY A 240 -7.46 1.01 -22.28
N PRO A 241 -7.56 2.10 -23.07
CA PRO A 241 -6.65 2.40 -24.19
C PRO A 241 -5.27 2.88 -23.70
N MET A 242 -4.20 2.66 -24.48
CA MET A 242 -2.83 2.80 -23.97
C MET A 242 -2.48 4.23 -23.49
N LYS A 243 -2.96 5.28 -24.15
CA LYS A 243 -2.74 6.67 -23.71
C LYS A 243 -3.34 6.98 -22.34
N VAL A 244 -4.58 6.54 -22.09
CA VAL A 244 -5.22 6.65 -20.77
C VAL A 244 -4.49 5.78 -19.74
N GLN A 245 -3.98 4.61 -20.13
CA GLN A 245 -3.18 3.77 -19.23
C GLN A 245 -1.88 4.46 -18.83
N ALA A 246 -1.23 5.17 -19.74
CA ALA A 246 -0.05 5.98 -19.45
C ALA A 246 -0.39 7.18 -18.53
N MET A 247 -1.48 7.91 -18.81
CA MET A 247 -1.93 9.02 -17.95
C MET A 247 -2.35 8.56 -16.54
N VAL A 248 -2.94 7.37 -16.41
CA VAL A 248 -3.24 6.76 -15.11
C VAL A 248 -1.95 6.30 -14.40
N ALA A 249 -0.96 5.78 -15.11
CA ALA A 249 0.35 5.48 -14.52
C ALA A 249 1.06 6.76 -14.04
N TRP A 250 1.00 7.85 -14.83
CA TRP A 250 1.46 9.17 -14.42
C TRP A 250 0.77 9.61 -13.13
N ALA A 251 -0.56 9.56 -13.06
CA ALA A 251 -1.33 9.93 -11.87
C ALA A 251 -0.96 9.07 -10.64
N VAL A 252 -0.80 7.74 -10.79
CA VAL A 252 -0.29 6.87 -9.72
C VAL A 252 1.08 7.33 -9.21
N SER A 253 1.99 7.76 -10.11
CA SER A 253 3.31 8.27 -9.71
C SER A 253 3.23 9.54 -8.86
N GLN A 254 2.32 10.46 -9.19
CA GLN A 254 2.12 11.70 -8.45
C GLN A 254 1.54 11.45 -7.05
N LEU A 255 0.52 10.57 -6.95
CA LEU A 255 -0.09 10.20 -5.66
C LEU A 255 0.90 9.48 -4.73
N ALA A 256 1.69 8.55 -5.27
CA ALA A 256 2.70 7.82 -4.51
C ALA A 256 3.84 8.72 -4.03
N ALA A 257 4.25 9.71 -4.83
CA ALA A 257 5.28 10.68 -4.46
C ALA A 257 4.84 11.61 -3.32
N ASN A 258 3.61 12.13 -3.38
CA ASN A 258 3.10 13.10 -2.39
C ASN A 258 2.55 12.44 -1.12
N HIS A 259 2.13 11.17 -1.18
CA HIS A 259 1.62 10.45 -0.02
C HIS A 259 2.07 8.98 0.03
N PRO A 260 3.27 8.67 0.57
CA PRO A 260 3.82 7.31 0.59
C PRO A 260 2.91 6.24 1.23
N LYS A 261 1.95 6.59 2.10
CA LYS A 261 1.01 5.58 2.65
C LYS A 261 0.03 5.02 1.61
N CYS A 262 -0.26 5.73 0.51
CA CYS A 262 -1.14 5.17 -0.54
C CYS A 262 -0.48 4.05 -1.35
N GLN A 263 0.85 3.87 -1.24
CA GLN A 263 1.60 2.78 -1.85
C GLN A 263 0.97 1.42 -1.54
N ASP A 264 0.62 1.16 -0.27
CA ASP A 264 0.06 -0.13 0.17
C ASP A 264 -1.37 -0.37 -0.37
N ALA A 265 -2.17 0.69 -0.56
CA ALA A 265 -3.47 0.60 -1.22
C ALA A 265 -3.31 0.24 -2.72
N PHE A 266 -2.32 0.82 -3.41
CA PHE A 266 -1.99 0.43 -4.78
C PHE A 266 -1.45 -1.01 -4.89
N LEU A 267 -0.73 -1.51 -3.86
CA LEU A 267 -0.31 -2.91 -3.76
C LEU A 267 -1.52 -3.85 -3.62
N GLN A 268 -2.43 -3.58 -2.68
CA GLN A 268 -3.68 -4.34 -2.49
C GLN A 268 -4.51 -4.42 -3.78
N HIS A 269 -4.66 -3.29 -4.49
CA HIS A 269 -5.39 -3.23 -5.76
C HIS A 269 -4.61 -3.72 -6.99
N ASN A 270 -3.52 -4.50 -6.81
CA ASN A 270 -2.76 -5.15 -7.90
C ASN A 270 -2.10 -4.19 -8.92
N VAL A 271 -2.05 -2.88 -8.67
CA VAL A 271 -1.57 -1.87 -9.63
C VAL A 271 -0.12 -2.12 -10.04
N ILE A 272 0.74 -2.51 -9.09
CA ILE A 272 2.16 -2.85 -9.32
C ILE A 272 2.27 -3.93 -10.41
N ARG A 273 1.46 -4.99 -10.34
CA ARG A 273 1.48 -6.11 -11.29
C ARG A 273 1.00 -5.70 -12.69
N LEU A 274 0.11 -4.72 -12.78
CA LEU A 274 -0.38 -4.18 -14.06
C LEU A 274 0.66 -3.26 -14.70
N LEU A 275 1.30 -2.37 -13.92
CA LEU A 275 2.40 -1.51 -14.38
C LEU A 275 3.58 -2.34 -14.90
N VAL A 276 3.99 -3.39 -14.17
CA VAL A 276 4.97 -4.37 -14.65
C VAL A 276 4.50 -5.07 -15.93
N GLY A 277 3.21 -5.35 -16.07
CA GLY A 277 2.61 -5.91 -17.28
C GLY A 277 2.79 -5.03 -18.52
N HIS A 278 2.70 -3.71 -18.36
CA HIS A 278 2.99 -2.73 -19.41
C HIS A 278 4.49 -2.63 -19.73
N LEU A 279 5.34 -2.62 -18.69
CA LEU A 279 6.80 -2.63 -18.84
C LEU A 279 7.33 -3.91 -19.53
N ALA A 280 6.64 -5.03 -19.33
CA ALA A 280 6.95 -6.34 -19.92
C ALA A 280 6.41 -6.54 -21.35
N PHE A 281 5.65 -5.59 -21.90
CA PHE A 281 5.22 -5.66 -23.29
C PHE A 281 6.39 -5.35 -24.24
N GLU A 282 6.49 -6.10 -25.34
CA GLU A 282 7.62 -6.15 -26.30
C GLU A 282 8.97 -6.61 -25.71
N THR A 283 9.38 -6.16 -24.50
CA THR A 283 10.67 -6.50 -23.86
C THR A 283 10.84 -8.00 -23.59
N VAL A 284 9.74 -8.77 -23.55
CA VAL A 284 9.73 -10.24 -23.43
C VAL A 284 10.27 -10.96 -24.67
N GLN A 285 10.16 -10.37 -25.86
CA GLN A 285 10.53 -11.05 -27.11
C GLN A 285 12.06 -11.19 -27.26
N GLU A 286 12.83 -10.39 -26.53
CA GLU A 286 14.30 -10.46 -26.46
C GLU A 286 14.86 -11.38 -25.37
N HIS A 287 14.00 -11.97 -24.52
CA HIS A 287 14.44 -12.82 -23.40
C HIS A 287 15.25 -14.05 -23.85
N SER A 288 15.15 -14.46 -25.12
CA SER A 288 15.97 -15.50 -25.75
C SER A 288 17.49 -15.23 -25.66
N LYS A 289 17.91 -13.95 -25.69
CA LYS A 289 19.33 -13.54 -25.54
C LYS A 289 19.88 -13.81 -24.14
N TYR A 290 19.05 -13.66 -23.10
CA TYR A 290 19.49 -13.73 -21.70
C TYR A 290 19.19 -15.08 -21.03
N ALA A 291 18.38 -15.94 -21.66
CA ALA A 291 18.06 -17.29 -21.15
C ALA A 291 19.08 -18.38 -21.52
N VAL A 292 19.96 -18.16 -22.51
CA VAL A 292 20.77 -19.23 -23.14
C VAL A 292 22.27 -19.09 -22.83
N THR A 293 22.68 -19.47 -21.61
CA THR A 293 24.10 -19.74 -21.27
C THR A 293 24.31 -20.95 -20.34
N SER A 294 23.50 -22.00 -20.48
CA SER A 294 23.82 -23.32 -19.89
C SER A 294 23.32 -24.48 -20.75
N SER A 295 24.14 -25.53 -20.85
CA SER A 295 23.94 -26.79 -21.60
C SER A 295 24.11 -26.72 -23.13
N LYS A 296 25.35 -26.99 -23.58
CA LYS A 296 25.55 -27.73 -24.84
C LYS A 296 25.14 -29.20 -24.61
N MET A 297 24.05 -29.64 -25.22
CA MET A 297 23.76 -31.07 -25.43
C MET A 297 23.71 -31.36 -26.92
N SER A 298 24.01 -32.61 -27.30
CA SER A 298 24.35 -32.94 -28.69
C SER A 298 23.17 -32.81 -29.65
N ILE A 299 23.50 -32.46 -30.90
CA ILE A 299 22.69 -32.80 -32.06
C ILE A 299 22.44 -34.31 -32.04
N HIS A 300 21.17 -34.74 -32.07
CA HIS A 300 20.60 -35.73 -33.02
C HIS A 300 19.29 -36.40 -32.50
N SER A 301 18.16 -35.67 -32.47
CA SER A 301 16.80 -36.28 -32.45
C SER A 301 15.67 -35.24 -32.68
N VAL A 302 15.66 -34.60 -33.85
CA VAL A 302 14.46 -33.88 -34.35
C VAL A 302 14.17 -34.37 -35.76
N VAL A 303 13.12 -35.16 -35.89
CA VAL A 303 12.33 -35.57 -37.08
C VAL A 303 11.71 -36.94 -36.76
N MET A 304 10.48 -37.15 -37.22
CA MET A 304 9.52 -38.16 -36.75
C MET A 304 9.03 -37.89 -35.30
N GLU A 305 7.77 -38.11 -34.94
CA GLU A 305 6.66 -38.68 -35.73
C GLU A 305 5.32 -38.01 -35.38
N LYS A 306 4.44 -37.84 -36.39
CA LYS A 306 3.02 -37.52 -36.16
C LYS A 306 2.16 -37.98 -37.34
N LYS A 307 1.65 -39.23 -37.29
CA LYS A 307 0.22 -39.60 -37.50
C LYS A 307 0.04 -41.08 -37.89
N ASN A 308 -0.87 -41.75 -37.17
CA ASN A 308 -1.54 -43.03 -37.47
C ASN A 308 -0.70 -44.31 -37.64
N SER A 309 -1.08 -45.33 -36.87
CA SER A 309 -1.49 -46.63 -37.43
C SER A 309 -2.50 -47.31 -36.51
N ILE A 310 -3.55 -47.89 -37.08
CA ILE A 310 -4.50 -48.81 -36.41
C ILE A 310 -4.30 -50.17 -37.07
N GLY A 311 -4.26 -51.27 -36.31
CA GLY A 311 -4.08 -52.59 -36.89
C GLY A 311 -4.37 -53.79 -35.97
N GLY A 312 -5.56 -54.38 -36.12
CA GLY A 312 -5.72 -55.84 -36.14
C GLY A 312 -6.04 -56.61 -34.86
N ALA A 313 -7.34 -56.84 -34.61
CA ALA A 313 -7.93 -57.96 -33.85
C ALA A 313 -7.58 -58.06 -32.34
N MET A 314 -8.30 -58.82 -31.49
CA MET A 314 -9.41 -59.77 -31.69
C MET A 314 -10.32 -59.81 -30.44
N ILE A 315 -11.62 -60.17 -30.60
CA ILE A 315 -12.62 -60.74 -29.65
C ILE A 315 -14.04 -60.24 -30.11
N PRO A 316 -15.14 -61.04 -30.06
CA PRO A 316 -16.27 -60.84 -30.97
C PRO A 316 -17.64 -60.47 -30.35
N ASN A 317 -18.55 -60.01 -31.24
CA ASN A 317 -20.02 -60.03 -31.18
C ASN A 317 -20.78 -59.22 -30.10
N LEU A 318 -21.56 -58.21 -30.54
CA LEU A 318 -23.02 -58.35 -30.73
C LEU A 318 -23.62 -57.17 -31.55
N MET A 319 -24.78 -57.43 -32.17
CA MET A 319 -25.64 -56.56 -33.01
C MET A 319 -26.18 -55.31 -32.27
N ASP A 320 -26.60 -54.17 -32.84
CA ASP A 320 -26.68 -53.63 -34.23
C ASP A 320 -26.66 -52.05 -34.15
N ALA A 321 -27.04 -51.13 -35.06
CA ALA A 321 -27.84 -51.11 -36.31
C ALA A 321 -27.42 -49.91 -37.24
N GLY A 322 -28.32 -49.41 -38.12
CA GLY A 322 -28.17 -48.16 -38.92
C GLY A 322 -28.51 -46.86 -38.16
N GLU A 323 -28.45 -45.65 -38.73
CA GLU A 323 -28.33 -45.14 -40.13
C GLU A 323 -27.82 -43.67 -40.13
N HIS A 324 -27.47 -42.95 -41.23
CA HIS A 324 -26.91 -43.27 -42.57
C HIS A 324 -26.71 -41.95 -43.39
N SER A 325 -25.73 -41.89 -44.32
CA SER A 325 -25.54 -40.89 -45.41
C SER A 325 -25.21 -39.41 -45.02
N THR A 326 -24.49 -38.57 -45.80
CA THR A 326 -23.84 -38.70 -47.14
C THR A 326 -22.59 -37.80 -47.29
N VAL A 327 -21.78 -37.99 -48.35
CA VAL A 327 -20.48 -37.32 -48.64
C VAL A 327 -20.45 -36.65 -50.03
N ARG A 328 -19.64 -35.60 -50.25
CA ARG A 328 -19.10 -35.25 -51.61
C ARG A 328 -17.81 -34.38 -51.63
N TYR A 329 -16.91 -34.73 -52.56
CA TYR A 329 -15.64 -34.12 -53.05
C TYR A 329 -15.44 -34.61 -54.53
N PRO A 330 -14.35 -34.35 -55.31
CA PRO A 330 -13.10 -33.56 -55.14
C PRO A 330 -13.08 -32.34 -56.13
N ASN A 331 -12.04 -31.83 -56.84
CA ASN A 331 -10.59 -32.09 -57.09
C ASN A 331 -9.94 -30.76 -57.67
N GLY A 332 -8.64 -30.58 -57.98
CA GLY A 332 -7.42 -31.38 -57.77
C GLY A 332 -6.19 -30.94 -58.62
N HIS A 333 -4.97 -31.16 -58.08
CA HIS A 333 -3.63 -31.21 -58.74
C HIS A 333 -2.85 -29.94 -59.20
N VAL A 334 -1.53 -30.16 -59.39
CA VAL A 334 -0.36 -29.23 -59.49
C VAL A 334 0.72 -29.91 -60.38
N PRO A 335 1.82 -29.24 -60.82
CA PRO A 335 3.14 -29.65 -60.27
C PRO A 335 4.31 -28.61 -60.26
N GLN A 336 5.12 -28.64 -59.17
CA GLN A 336 6.62 -28.51 -59.09
C GLN A 336 7.34 -27.24 -59.66
N SER A 337 8.61 -26.89 -59.34
CA SER A 337 9.74 -27.59 -58.65
C SER A 337 10.75 -26.64 -57.93
N LYS A 338 11.45 -27.15 -56.89
CA LYS A 338 12.91 -27.09 -56.54
C LYS A 338 13.80 -25.88 -56.93
N ASN A 339 14.84 -25.45 -56.20
CA ASN A 339 15.49 -25.81 -54.91
C ASN A 339 16.42 -24.65 -54.42
N GLU A 340 16.74 -24.58 -53.11
CA GLU A 340 18.03 -24.20 -52.40
C GLU A 340 18.92 -23.01 -52.91
N MET A 341 19.75 -22.27 -52.14
CA MET A 341 20.56 -22.62 -50.94
C MET A 341 21.17 -21.38 -50.19
N HIS A 342 21.26 -21.43 -48.85
CA HIS A 342 22.21 -20.80 -47.87
C HIS A 342 22.77 -19.33 -47.87
N ASN A 343 22.92 -18.82 -46.63
CA ASN A 343 23.98 -17.94 -46.05
C ASN A 343 24.02 -16.39 -46.16
N LEU A 344 23.55 -15.73 -45.09
CA LEU A 344 24.29 -14.91 -44.07
C LEU A 344 25.30 -13.78 -44.45
N VAL A 345 25.24 -12.68 -43.65
CA VAL A 345 26.26 -11.62 -43.37
C VAL A 345 26.24 -10.29 -44.17
N HIS A 346 25.56 -9.29 -43.59
CA HIS A 346 25.92 -7.86 -43.38
C HIS A 346 26.45 -6.88 -44.46
N SER A 347 25.82 -5.69 -44.45
CA SER A 347 26.39 -4.32 -44.62
C SER A 347 26.88 -3.82 -45.99
N THR A 348 26.45 -2.59 -46.37
CA THR A 348 27.29 -1.36 -46.33
C THR A 348 26.60 -0.09 -46.92
N MET A 349 26.59 1.01 -46.15
CA MET A 349 26.48 2.46 -46.48
C MET A 349 25.55 3.02 -47.59
N ALA A 350 24.53 3.77 -47.14
CA ALA A 350 24.32 5.23 -47.31
C ALA A 350 24.70 6.01 -48.60
N THR A 351 23.82 6.96 -48.97
CA THR A 351 24.14 8.21 -49.69
C THR A 351 23.40 9.42 -49.09
N LYS A 352 24.02 10.61 -49.07
CA LYS A 352 23.47 11.90 -48.59
C LYS A 352 23.37 12.92 -49.73
N SER A 353 22.43 13.86 -49.65
CA SER A 353 22.53 15.22 -50.23
C SER A 353 21.62 16.23 -49.49
N ASN A 354 21.87 17.54 -49.64
CA ASN A 354 21.34 18.61 -48.78
C ASN A 354 20.22 19.46 -49.41
N GLY A 355 19.22 19.83 -48.58
CA GLY A 355 18.93 21.22 -48.18
C GLY A 355 18.05 22.14 -49.05
N GLY A 356 17.25 23.01 -48.39
CA GLY A 356 17.05 24.39 -48.89
C GLY A 356 15.65 25.02 -49.12
N SER A 357 14.77 25.10 -48.09
CA SER A 357 13.87 26.27 -47.80
C SER A 357 12.78 26.79 -48.78
N VAL A 358 11.83 27.59 -48.22
CA VAL A 358 10.89 28.58 -48.83
C VAL A 358 9.48 28.14 -49.34
N LYS A 359 8.45 28.62 -48.61
CA LYS A 359 7.05 29.07 -48.94
C LYS A 359 6.26 28.48 -50.13
N GLY A 360 4.94 28.23 -49.92
CA GLY A 360 3.94 28.37 -51.02
C GLY A 360 2.51 27.81 -50.85
N ILE A 361 1.58 28.62 -50.32
CA ILE A 361 0.09 28.61 -50.37
C ILE A 361 -0.61 27.66 -51.39
N GLY A 362 -1.69 26.98 -50.99
CA GLY A 362 -2.69 26.40 -51.91
C GLY A 362 -3.95 25.78 -51.25
N ASN A 363 -5.15 26.34 -51.50
CA ASN A 363 -6.44 25.83 -51.03
C ASN A 363 -6.99 24.69 -51.91
N ASN A 364 -7.61 23.66 -51.31
CA ASN A 364 -9.08 23.50 -51.35
C ASN A 364 -9.58 22.31 -50.50
N GLY A 365 -10.80 22.42 -49.99
CA GLY A 365 -11.50 21.34 -49.28
C GLY A 365 -12.44 20.54 -50.18
N GLY A 366 -12.80 19.32 -49.77
CA GLY A 366 -13.75 18.47 -50.47
C GLY A 366 -14.22 17.30 -49.58
N ILE A 367 -15.49 17.34 -49.17
CA ILE A 367 -16.09 16.32 -48.28
C ILE A 367 -16.48 15.07 -49.08
N VAL A 368 -16.03 13.89 -48.64
CA VAL A 368 -16.72 12.61 -48.90
C VAL A 368 -16.73 11.78 -47.62
N THR A 369 -17.87 11.17 -47.31
CA THR A 369 -18.10 10.36 -46.11
C THR A 369 -17.66 8.90 -46.29
N SER A 370 -17.26 8.25 -45.19
CA SER A 370 -17.11 6.79 -45.11
C SER A 370 -17.87 6.26 -43.90
N LYS A 371 -18.49 5.09 -44.03
CA LYS A 371 -19.47 4.57 -43.07
C LYS A 371 -18.82 3.69 -42.01
N GLN A 372 -19.36 3.76 -40.79
CA GLN A 372 -19.10 2.76 -39.75
C GLN A 372 -19.53 1.36 -40.21
N HIS A 373 -18.75 0.35 -39.86
CA HIS A 373 -19.20 -1.04 -39.78
C HIS A 373 -18.83 -1.62 -38.42
N ASN A 374 -19.84 -2.00 -37.64
CA ASN A 374 -19.64 -2.62 -36.33
C ASN A 374 -19.05 -4.02 -36.48
N VAL A 375 -18.04 -4.32 -35.66
CA VAL A 375 -17.60 -5.69 -35.34
C VAL A 375 -17.42 -5.76 -33.80
N PRO A 376 -18.04 -6.72 -33.09
CA PRO A 376 -17.89 -6.83 -31.66
C PRO A 376 -16.56 -7.49 -31.28
N LEU A 377 -15.57 -6.71 -30.85
CA LEU A 377 -14.28 -7.23 -30.40
C LEU A 377 -14.33 -7.61 -28.91
N SER A 378 -14.40 -8.90 -28.63
CA SER A 378 -13.97 -9.48 -27.35
C SER A 378 -12.80 -10.43 -27.61
N GLY A 379 -11.57 -9.93 -27.50
CA GLY A 379 -10.38 -10.71 -27.87
C GLY A 379 -9.06 -9.93 -28.07
N THR A 380 -8.91 -8.75 -27.44
CA THR A 380 -7.76 -7.85 -27.68
C THR A 380 -7.11 -7.38 -26.38
N THR A 381 -6.03 -8.06 -25.96
CA THR A 381 -5.15 -7.58 -24.88
C THR A 381 -3.66 -7.62 -25.25
N THR A 382 -3.24 -8.51 -26.15
CA THR A 382 -1.90 -8.52 -26.77
C THR A 382 -1.90 -7.86 -28.15
N ARG A 383 -2.68 -8.41 -29.08
CA ARG A 383 -2.65 -8.05 -30.52
C ARG A 383 -3.03 -6.59 -30.85
N GLY A 384 -3.75 -5.91 -29.95
CA GLY A 384 -4.03 -4.48 -30.07
C GLY A 384 -2.81 -3.62 -29.76
N ARG A 385 -2.07 -3.98 -28.70
CA ARG A 385 -0.86 -3.25 -28.25
C ARG A 385 0.27 -3.30 -29.27
N GLU A 386 0.33 -4.34 -30.09
CA GLU A 386 1.31 -4.45 -31.18
C GLU A 386 1.15 -3.33 -32.21
N LEU A 387 -0.09 -2.86 -32.42
CA LEU A 387 -0.48 -1.86 -33.43
C LEU A 387 -0.45 -0.40 -32.93
N GLU A 388 -0.27 -0.17 -31.63
CA GLU A 388 -0.12 1.18 -31.06
C GLU A 388 1.15 1.86 -31.60
N ASP A 389 1.14 3.19 -31.67
CA ASP A 389 2.28 3.96 -32.19
C ASP A 389 3.51 3.93 -31.23
N PRO A 390 4.75 4.14 -31.73
CA PRO A 390 5.95 4.05 -30.91
C PRO A 390 6.03 5.09 -29.77
N GLU A 391 5.42 6.26 -29.94
CA GLU A 391 5.47 7.37 -28.99
C GLU A 391 4.56 7.08 -27.79
N THR A 392 3.31 6.68 -28.04
CA THR A 392 2.37 6.14 -27.05
C THR A 392 2.96 4.95 -26.29
N LYS A 393 3.67 4.05 -26.97
CA LYS A 393 4.37 2.93 -26.33
C LYS A 393 5.54 3.37 -25.45
N ALA A 394 6.27 4.41 -25.84
CA ALA A 394 7.36 4.97 -25.04
C ALA A 394 6.81 5.69 -23.80
N ASP A 395 5.79 6.53 -23.94
CA ASP A 395 5.13 7.25 -22.85
C ASP A 395 4.50 6.28 -21.82
N MET A 396 3.82 5.23 -22.26
CA MET A 396 3.32 4.16 -21.38
C MET A 396 4.46 3.48 -20.60
N LYS A 397 5.63 3.26 -21.21
CA LYS A 397 6.79 2.65 -20.53
C LYS A 397 7.47 3.62 -19.57
N ALA A 398 7.61 4.90 -19.94
CA ALA A 398 8.15 5.96 -19.09
C ALA A 398 7.26 6.17 -17.84
N ASN A 399 5.96 6.37 -18.03
CA ASN A 399 5.02 6.55 -16.92
C ASN A 399 4.87 5.29 -16.06
N ALA A 400 4.96 4.08 -16.63
CA ALA A 400 5.00 2.85 -15.83
C ALA A 400 6.28 2.74 -15.00
N ALA A 401 7.45 3.07 -15.55
CA ALA A 401 8.71 3.09 -14.80
C ALA A 401 8.69 4.16 -13.69
N LYS A 402 8.19 5.37 -13.99
CA LYS A 402 8.01 6.47 -13.03
C LYS A 402 7.09 6.09 -11.88
N ALA A 403 5.95 5.46 -12.19
CA ALA A 403 5.02 4.94 -11.19
C ALA A 403 5.65 3.86 -10.31
N LEU A 404 6.35 2.89 -10.90
CA LEU A 404 7.05 1.84 -10.16
C LEU A 404 8.18 2.41 -9.28
N CYS A 405 8.87 3.46 -9.71
CA CYS A 405 9.87 4.17 -8.91
C CYS A 405 9.25 4.78 -7.63
N GLN A 406 8.19 5.59 -7.77
CA GLN A 406 7.55 6.25 -6.62
C GLN A 406 6.80 5.27 -5.70
N LEU A 407 6.32 4.14 -6.25
CA LEU A 407 5.75 3.04 -5.47
C LEU A 407 6.81 2.21 -4.73
N ALA A 408 8.01 2.03 -5.31
CA ALA A 408 9.12 1.31 -4.68
C ALA A 408 9.79 2.11 -3.55
N LYS A 409 9.82 3.43 -3.66
CA LYS A 409 10.50 4.36 -2.74
C LYS A 409 10.13 4.09 -1.27
N GLY A 410 11.08 3.50 -0.54
CA GLY A 410 10.94 3.15 0.88
C GLY A 410 10.14 1.87 1.21
N ASN A 411 9.47 1.24 0.23
CA ASN A 411 8.50 0.17 0.49
C ASN A 411 9.04 -1.22 0.12
N ALA A 412 9.47 -1.98 1.13
CA ALA A 412 10.03 -3.32 0.94
C ALA A 412 9.02 -4.35 0.39
N ALA A 413 7.72 -4.21 0.67
CA ALA A 413 6.69 -5.13 0.16
C ALA A 413 6.46 -4.92 -1.34
N ILE A 414 6.43 -3.67 -1.79
CA ILE A 414 6.35 -3.34 -3.22
C ILE A 414 7.64 -3.72 -3.94
N CYS A 415 8.82 -3.37 -3.41
CA CYS A 415 10.08 -3.81 -4.00
C CYS A 415 10.16 -5.34 -4.13
N LYS A 416 9.64 -6.09 -3.15
CA LYS A 416 9.50 -7.55 -3.26
C LYS A 416 8.56 -7.94 -4.41
N SER A 417 7.35 -7.39 -4.48
CA SER A 417 6.40 -7.66 -5.58
C SER A 417 6.94 -7.29 -6.97
N ILE A 418 7.79 -6.27 -7.07
CA ILE A 418 8.45 -5.87 -8.32
C ILE A 418 9.56 -6.88 -8.67
N THR A 419 10.40 -7.26 -7.70
CA THR A 419 11.59 -8.10 -7.94
C THR A 419 11.30 -9.60 -8.07
N GLU A 420 10.19 -10.09 -7.51
CA GLU A 420 9.67 -11.45 -7.75
C GLU A 420 8.98 -11.58 -9.13
N SER A 421 8.86 -10.48 -9.87
CA SER A 421 8.33 -10.44 -11.24
C SER A 421 9.45 -10.33 -12.30
N ARG A 422 9.08 -10.18 -13.58
CA ARG A 422 10.05 -9.94 -14.67
C ARG A 422 10.65 -8.52 -14.67
N ALA A 423 10.18 -7.61 -13.81
CA ALA A 423 10.49 -6.18 -13.88
C ALA A 423 12.00 -5.85 -13.91
N LEU A 424 12.84 -6.54 -13.12
CA LEU A 424 14.30 -6.32 -13.13
C LEU A 424 14.92 -6.55 -14.53
N LEU A 425 14.47 -7.58 -15.25
CA LEU A 425 14.95 -7.85 -16.61
C LEU A 425 14.38 -6.83 -17.61
N CYS A 426 13.15 -6.37 -17.41
CA CYS A 426 12.57 -5.28 -18.20
C CYS A 426 13.33 -3.96 -18.01
N PHE A 427 13.62 -3.56 -16.77
CA PHE A 427 14.45 -2.37 -16.48
C PHE A 427 15.86 -2.49 -17.07
N ALA A 428 16.48 -3.68 -17.04
CA ALA A 428 17.78 -3.91 -17.68
C ALA A 428 17.72 -3.72 -19.21
N VAL A 429 16.67 -4.22 -19.88
CA VAL A 429 16.47 -4.01 -21.32
C VAL A 429 16.16 -2.55 -21.66
N LEU A 430 15.37 -1.87 -20.83
CA LEU A 430 15.03 -0.44 -21.01
C LEU A 430 16.21 0.49 -20.70
N LEU A 431 17.15 0.09 -19.84
CA LEU A 431 18.42 0.82 -19.67
C LEU A 431 19.36 0.60 -20.87
N GLU A 432 19.34 -0.58 -21.51
CA GLU A 432 20.09 -0.86 -22.76
C GLU A 432 19.52 -0.13 -23.99
N LYS A 433 18.18 0.02 -24.09
CA LYS A 433 17.47 0.34 -25.36
C LYS A 433 16.30 1.32 -25.27
N GLY A 434 15.96 1.84 -24.09
CA GLY A 434 14.99 2.92 -23.98
C GLY A 434 15.54 4.22 -24.58
N GLU A 435 14.67 5.21 -24.77
CA GLU A 435 15.06 6.55 -25.22
C GLU A 435 14.49 7.59 -24.24
N GLY A 436 15.26 8.65 -23.99
CA GLY A 436 14.86 9.77 -23.13
C GLY A 436 14.35 9.34 -21.74
N GLU A 437 13.15 9.80 -21.38
CA GLU A 437 12.51 9.53 -20.09
C GLU A 437 12.38 8.04 -19.75
N VAL A 438 12.34 7.14 -20.74
CA VAL A 438 12.23 5.69 -20.48
C VAL A 438 13.49 5.15 -19.80
N GLN A 439 14.68 5.64 -20.19
CA GLN A 439 15.94 5.28 -19.53
C GLN A 439 16.05 5.91 -18.14
N SER A 440 15.81 7.21 -18.02
CA SER A 440 15.95 7.94 -16.75
C SER A 440 15.01 7.40 -15.66
N ASN A 441 13.72 7.22 -15.98
CA ASN A 441 12.77 6.62 -15.04
C ASN A 441 13.12 5.16 -14.70
N SER A 442 13.74 4.40 -15.61
CA SER A 442 14.21 3.02 -15.33
C SER A 442 15.44 3.00 -14.41
N ALA A 443 16.40 3.92 -14.60
CA ALA A 443 17.57 4.06 -13.73
C ALA A 443 17.16 4.49 -12.32
N MET A 444 16.24 5.46 -12.21
CA MET A 444 15.66 5.89 -10.93
C MET A 444 14.88 4.76 -10.23
N ALA A 445 14.08 3.98 -10.96
CA ALA A 445 13.36 2.84 -10.38
C ALA A 445 14.33 1.77 -9.84
N LEU A 446 15.40 1.46 -10.57
CA LEU A 446 16.46 0.55 -10.08
C LEU A 446 17.15 1.10 -8.83
N MET A 447 17.46 2.40 -8.80
CA MET A 447 18.10 3.06 -7.65
C MET A 447 17.26 2.95 -6.38
N GLU A 448 15.95 3.23 -6.44
CA GLU A 448 15.06 3.12 -5.27
C GLU A 448 14.92 1.66 -4.80
N ILE A 449 14.78 0.70 -5.73
CA ILE A 449 14.74 -0.74 -5.40
C ILE A 449 16.05 -1.18 -4.72
N CYS A 450 17.21 -0.71 -5.20
CA CYS A 450 18.52 -1.01 -4.60
C CYS A 450 18.68 -0.34 -3.22
N SER A 451 18.23 0.90 -3.05
CA SER A 451 18.21 1.64 -1.78
C SER A 451 17.37 0.94 -0.70
N VAL A 452 16.23 0.36 -1.08
CA VAL A 452 15.41 -0.46 -0.16
C VAL A 452 16.09 -1.81 0.13
N ALA A 453 16.75 -2.44 -0.85
CA ALA A 453 17.52 -3.67 -0.64
C ALA A 453 18.81 -3.47 0.19
N GLU A 454 19.40 -2.28 0.21
CA GLU A 454 20.50 -1.96 1.13
C GLU A 454 20.04 -2.12 2.59
N LYS A 455 18.85 -1.61 2.90
CA LYS A 455 18.26 -1.59 4.25
C LYS A 455 17.55 -2.90 4.62
N ASN A 456 16.98 -3.61 3.65
CA ASN A 456 16.26 -4.87 3.88
C ASN A 456 17.08 -6.09 3.41
N SER A 457 17.54 -6.90 4.37
CA SER A 457 18.39 -8.09 4.11
C SER A 457 17.72 -9.15 3.25
N ASP A 458 16.40 -9.28 3.33
CA ASP A 458 15.68 -10.42 2.80
C ASP A 458 15.29 -10.18 1.35
N LEU A 459 14.82 -8.96 1.04
CA LEU A 459 14.73 -8.43 -0.32
C LEU A 459 16.09 -8.52 -1.03
N ARG A 460 17.18 -8.16 -0.35
CA ARG A 460 18.54 -8.26 -0.93
C ARG A 460 18.92 -9.71 -1.28
N ARG A 461 18.58 -10.66 -0.43
CA ARG A 461 18.85 -12.09 -0.61
C ARG A 461 17.96 -12.76 -1.67
N SER A 462 16.73 -12.31 -1.84
CA SER A 462 15.81 -12.85 -2.87
C SER A 462 16.05 -12.22 -4.24
N ALA A 463 16.00 -10.89 -4.34
CA ALA A 463 16.06 -10.16 -5.60
C ALA A 463 17.45 -10.20 -6.24
N PHE A 464 18.48 -9.81 -5.47
CA PHE A 464 19.84 -9.57 -5.96
C PHE A 464 20.79 -10.75 -5.68
N LYS A 465 20.27 -11.97 -5.72
CA LYS A 465 21.08 -13.19 -5.62
C LYS A 465 22.08 -13.27 -6.79
N PRO A 466 23.40 -13.43 -6.58
CA PRO A 466 24.40 -13.46 -7.65
C PRO A 466 24.26 -14.60 -8.69
N THR A 467 23.34 -15.54 -8.49
CA THR A 467 22.99 -16.59 -9.47
C THR A 467 21.73 -16.27 -10.28
N SER A 468 21.10 -15.10 -10.07
CA SER A 468 19.89 -14.67 -10.79
C SER A 468 20.28 -14.01 -12.11
N PRO A 469 19.81 -14.52 -13.27
CA PRO A 469 20.08 -13.88 -14.56
C PRO A 469 19.56 -12.43 -14.63
N ALA A 470 18.45 -12.12 -13.96
CA ALA A 470 17.89 -10.78 -13.91
C ALA A 470 18.75 -9.81 -13.06
N ALA A 471 19.24 -10.26 -11.90
CA ALA A 471 20.13 -9.45 -11.07
C ALA A 471 21.47 -9.18 -11.77
N ARG A 472 22.05 -10.22 -12.40
CA ARG A 472 23.26 -10.08 -13.20
C ARG A 472 23.03 -9.13 -14.38
N ALA A 473 21.93 -9.28 -15.11
CA ALA A 473 21.60 -8.38 -16.22
C ALA A 473 21.53 -6.92 -15.75
N VAL A 474 20.83 -6.62 -14.65
CA VAL A 474 20.80 -5.28 -14.05
C VAL A 474 22.22 -4.76 -13.76
N VAL A 475 23.05 -5.53 -13.06
CA VAL A 475 24.43 -5.12 -12.72
C VAL A 475 25.29 -4.88 -13.98
N ASP A 476 25.18 -5.74 -15.00
CA ASP A 476 25.90 -5.60 -16.27
C ASP A 476 25.44 -4.34 -17.06
N GLN A 477 24.23 -3.80 -16.85
CA GLN A 477 23.78 -2.52 -17.44
C GLN A 477 24.25 -1.32 -16.62
N LEU A 478 24.06 -1.35 -15.30
CA LEU A 478 24.48 -0.28 -14.39
C LEU A 478 25.99 -0.02 -14.51
N LEU A 479 26.77 -1.10 -14.59
CA LEU A 479 28.22 -1.03 -14.79
C LEU A 479 28.57 -0.38 -16.13
N ARG A 480 27.86 -0.68 -17.22
CA ARG A 480 28.12 -0.07 -18.54
C ARG A 480 27.88 1.44 -18.57
N VAL A 481 26.88 1.94 -17.84
CA VAL A 481 26.64 3.40 -17.70
C VAL A 481 27.80 4.04 -16.92
N VAL A 482 28.23 3.40 -15.83
CA VAL A 482 29.36 3.87 -15.01
C VAL A 482 30.70 3.79 -15.76
N GLU A 483 30.94 2.77 -16.58
CA GLU A 483 32.13 2.62 -17.44
C GLU A 483 32.21 3.66 -18.56
N LYS A 484 31.06 4.14 -19.08
CA LYS A 484 31.01 5.28 -20.03
C LYS A 484 31.45 6.59 -19.37
N ALA A 485 31.07 6.81 -18.11
CA ALA A 485 31.29 8.05 -17.36
C ALA A 485 30.80 9.34 -18.08
N GLU A 486 29.79 9.22 -18.94
CA GLU A 486 29.08 10.33 -19.58
C GLU A 486 28.17 11.00 -18.53
N TYR A 487 28.23 12.33 -18.37
CA TYR A 487 27.41 13.04 -17.37
C TYR A 487 25.98 13.26 -17.90
N ASP A 488 25.11 12.31 -17.57
CA ASP A 488 23.68 12.29 -17.90
C ASP A 488 22.81 12.02 -16.66
N ASP A 489 21.48 12.03 -16.84
CA ASP A 489 20.50 11.72 -15.80
C ASP A 489 20.57 10.25 -15.31
N LEU A 490 21.36 9.39 -15.96
CA LEU A 490 21.46 7.95 -15.67
C LEU A 490 22.66 7.66 -14.74
N LEU A 491 23.76 8.41 -14.89
CA LEU A 491 25.03 8.13 -14.22
C LEU A 491 24.90 8.11 -12.69
N ILE A 492 24.34 9.17 -12.08
CA ILE A 492 24.20 9.26 -10.61
C ILE A 492 23.29 8.14 -10.06
N PRO A 493 22.09 7.87 -10.60
CA PRO A 493 21.29 6.71 -10.20
C PRO A 493 22.01 5.37 -10.36
N CYS A 494 22.85 5.21 -11.40
CA CYS A 494 23.62 3.97 -11.60
C CYS A 494 24.74 3.78 -10.58
N ILE A 495 25.48 4.85 -10.25
CA ILE A 495 26.50 4.87 -9.18
C ILE A 495 25.86 4.44 -7.85
N ILE A 496 24.79 5.12 -7.44
CA ILE A 496 24.09 4.86 -6.18
C ILE A 496 23.56 3.42 -6.14
N SER A 497 23.02 2.91 -7.25
CA SER A 497 22.54 1.53 -7.37
C SER A 497 23.65 0.51 -7.07
N LEU A 498 24.84 0.67 -7.68
CA LEU A 498 25.98 -0.22 -7.44
C LEU A 498 26.49 -0.12 -6.00
N GLY A 499 26.55 1.09 -5.43
CA GLY A 499 26.89 1.31 -4.02
C GLY A 499 25.95 0.60 -3.05
N CYS A 500 24.63 0.73 -3.24
CA CYS A 500 23.61 0.05 -2.43
C CYS A 500 23.70 -1.48 -2.50
N LEU A 501 24.21 -2.02 -3.60
CA LEU A 501 24.41 -3.46 -3.82
C LEU A 501 25.75 -4.01 -3.30
N SER A 502 26.62 -3.19 -2.68
CA SER A 502 27.98 -3.57 -2.23
C SER A 502 28.06 -4.87 -1.40
N ARG A 503 26.99 -5.18 -0.64
CA ARG A 503 26.84 -6.35 0.23
C ARG A 503 26.14 -7.55 -0.44
N THR A 504 25.96 -7.51 -1.77
CA THR A 504 25.47 -8.63 -2.60
C THR A 504 26.59 -9.33 -3.36
N PHE A 505 27.64 -8.57 -3.71
CA PHE A 505 28.76 -9.06 -4.50
C PHE A 505 29.60 -10.09 -3.74
N ARG A 506 30.35 -10.89 -4.49
CA ARG A 506 31.28 -11.90 -3.99
C ARG A 506 32.70 -11.34 -4.05
N ALA A 507 33.63 -11.92 -3.29
CA ALA A 507 35.06 -11.56 -3.34
C ALA A 507 35.68 -11.65 -4.75
N THR A 508 35.07 -12.43 -5.66
CA THR A 508 35.48 -12.56 -7.06
C THR A 508 34.95 -11.48 -8.00
N GLU A 509 34.04 -10.61 -7.55
CA GLU A 509 33.29 -9.65 -8.39
C GLU A 509 33.83 -8.21 -8.20
N THR A 510 35.15 -8.05 -8.09
CA THR A 510 35.81 -6.75 -7.85
C THR A 510 35.76 -5.79 -9.03
N ARG A 511 35.38 -6.24 -10.24
CA ARG A 511 35.33 -5.41 -11.48
C ARG A 511 34.44 -4.17 -11.39
N ILE A 512 33.55 -4.11 -10.39
CA ILE A 512 32.65 -2.96 -10.13
C ILE A 512 33.42 -1.79 -9.47
N ILE A 513 34.52 -2.08 -8.78
CA ILE A 513 35.26 -1.08 -7.98
C ILE A 513 36.08 -0.15 -8.88
N ALA A 514 36.81 -0.68 -9.87
CA ALA A 514 37.68 0.16 -10.69
C ALA A 514 36.94 1.26 -11.47
N PRO A 515 35.78 1.00 -12.13
CA PRO A 515 34.97 2.06 -12.75
C PRO A 515 34.47 3.11 -11.75
N LEU A 516 34.06 2.70 -10.53
CA LEU A 516 33.68 3.65 -9.48
C LEU A 516 34.86 4.49 -8.97
N VAL A 517 36.09 3.95 -8.97
CA VAL A 517 37.31 4.69 -8.62
C VAL A 517 37.70 5.68 -9.72
N MET A 518 37.52 5.34 -11.00
CA MET A 518 37.79 6.25 -12.12
C MET A 518 36.87 7.49 -12.13
N LEU A 519 35.69 7.42 -11.50
CA LEU A 519 34.79 8.57 -11.33
C LEU A 519 35.26 9.58 -10.28
N LEU A 520 36.34 9.30 -9.54
CA LEU A 520 36.97 10.23 -8.60
C LEU A 520 37.97 11.21 -9.27
N ASP A 521 38.32 10.99 -10.54
CA ASP A 521 39.33 11.77 -11.26
C ASP A 521 38.69 12.88 -12.10
N GLU A 522 38.77 14.12 -11.61
CA GLU A 522 38.37 15.35 -12.30
C GLU A 522 36.98 15.25 -12.99
N ARG A 523 35.94 15.10 -12.17
CA ARG A 523 34.52 15.12 -12.57
C ARG A 523 33.73 16.14 -11.75
N GLU A 524 32.49 16.40 -12.18
CA GLU A 524 31.50 17.17 -11.44
C GLU A 524 31.44 16.76 -9.96
N ALA A 525 31.21 17.74 -9.08
CA ALA A 525 31.29 17.53 -7.63
C ALA A 525 30.32 16.44 -7.15
N ASP A 526 29.09 16.40 -7.67
CA ASP A 526 28.10 15.38 -7.31
C ASP A 526 28.46 13.97 -7.80
N VAL A 527 29.06 13.83 -8.97
CA VAL A 527 29.55 12.51 -9.46
C VAL A 527 30.67 12.01 -8.55
N SER A 528 31.64 12.86 -8.25
CA SER A 528 32.78 12.56 -7.37
C SER A 528 32.29 12.21 -5.95
N ARG A 529 31.27 12.92 -5.45
CA ARG A 529 30.64 12.71 -4.14
C ARG A 529 29.91 11.37 -4.08
N GLU A 530 29.04 11.06 -5.04
CA GLU A 530 28.27 9.80 -5.03
C GLU A 530 29.14 8.58 -5.33
N ALA A 531 30.21 8.74 -6.13
CA ALA A 531 31.22 7.70 -6.31
C ALA A 531 31.95 7.39 -4.98
N ALA A 532 32.40 8.42 -4.25
CA ALA A 532 33.01 8.24 -2.94
C ALA A 532 32.04 7.63 -1.90
N LEU A 533 30.79 8.09 -1.84
CA LEU A 533 29.74 7.53 -0.97
C LEU A 533 29.41 6.07 -1.32
N SER A 534 29.43 5.71 -2.61
CA SER A 534 29.22 4.33 -3.05
C SER A 534 30.41 3.44 -2.67
N LEU A 535 31.65 3.91 -2.86
CA LEU A 535 32.86 3.19 -2.45
C LEU A 535 32.98 3.05 -0.92
N ILE A 536 32.47 3.98 -0.13
CA ILE A 536 32.33 3.79 1.34
C ILE A 536 31.49 2.56 1.65
N LYS A 537 30.40 2.28 0.91
CA LYS A 537 29.59 1.07 1.11
C LYS A 537 30.35 -0.23 0.76
N PHE A 538 31.42 -0.15 -0.03
CA PHE A 538 32.33 -1.28 -0.29
C PHE A 538 33.37 -1.45 0.83
N ALA A 539 33.91 -0.35 1.37
CA ALA A 539 35.00 -0.33 2.36
C ALA A 539 34.55 -0.27 3.84
N CYS A 540 33.27 0.00 4.14
CA CYS A 540 32.78 0.07 5.52
C CYS A 540 32.67 -1.31 6.18
N THR A 541 32.81 -1.37 7.51
CA THR A 541 32.83 -2.64 8.27
C THR A 541 31.50 -3.42 8.25
N ASP A 542 30.40 -2.80 7.80
CA ASP A 542 29.12 -3.47 7.54
C ASP A 542 29.19 -4.42 6.33
N ASN A 543 30.22 -4.27 5.49
CA ASN A 543 30.51 -5.18 4.38
C ASN A 543 31.49 -6.26 4.85
N TYR A 544 31.12 -7.53 4.68
CA TYR A 544 31.97 -8.68 5.06
C TYR A 544 33.24 -8.82 4.21
N LEU A 545 33.33 -8.10 3.08
CA LEU A 545 34.47 -8.07 2.15
C LEU A 545 35.27 -6.75 2.23
N HIS A 546 35.10 -5.95 3.28
CA HIS A 546 35.68 -4.60 3.37
C HIS A 546 37.20 -4.54 3.15
N ILE A 547 37.96 -5.56 3.58
CA ILE A 547 39.41 -5.62 3.38
C ILE A 547 39.76 -5.85 1.90
N ASP A 548 39.15 -6.84 1.26
CA ASP A 548 39.39 -7.18 -0.15
C ASP A 548 38.95 -6.04 -1.08
N HIS A 549 37.83 -5.40 -0.75
CA HIS A 549 37.35 -4.21 -1.46
C HIS A 549 38.26 -2.99 -1.23
N SER A 550 38.76 -2.75 -0.01
CA SER A 550 39.73 -1.67 0.23
C SER A 550 41.03 -1.87 -0.56
N LYS A 551 41.51 -3.11 -0.71
CA LYS A 551 42.64 -3.44 -1.58
C LYS A 551 42.32 -3.13 -3.05
N ALA A 552 41.19 -3.62 -3.57
CA ALA A 552 40.77 -3.32 -4.95
C ALA A 552 40.58 -1.82 -5.24
N ILE A 553 40.25 -0.99 -4.23
CA ILE A 553 40.21 0.48 -4.36
C ILE A 553 41.62 1.07 -4.48
N ILE A 554 42.60 0.55 -3.73
CA ILE A 554 44.01 0.94 -3.81
C ILE A 554 44.58 0.51 -5.17
N ASP A 555 44.37 -0.75 -5.58
CA ASP A 555 44.83 -1.34 -6.85
C ASP A 555 44.32 -0.55 -8.08
N ALA A 556 43.10 0.00 -7.99
CA ALA A 556 42.52 0.88 -9.01
C ALA A 556 43.04 2.33 -8.97
N GLY A 557 44.06 2.62 -8.16
CA GLY A 557 44.67 3.96 -8.04
C GLY A 557 43.91 4.94 -7.14
N GLY A 558 42.93 4.47 -6.36
CA GLY A 558 42.03 5.33 -5.58
C GLY A 558 42.73 6.23 -4.56
N ALA A 559 43.87 5.81 -4.02
CA ALA A 559 44.67 6.61 -3.09
C ALA A 559 45.07 7.98 -3.69
N LYS A 560 45.52 8.03 -4.96
CA LYS A 560 45.89 9.26 -5.66
C LYS A 560 44.70 10.22 -5.79
N HIS A 561 43.58 9.72 -6.30
CA HIS A 561 42.39 10.53 -6.58
C HIS A 561 41.77 11.08 -5.28
N LEU A 562 41.76 10.28 -4.21
CA LEU A 562 41.26 10.73 -2.91
C LEU A 562 42.11 11.85 -2.30
N VAL A 563 43.44 11.84 -2.48
CA VAL A 563 44.32 12.95 -2.06
C VAL A 563 44.05 14.21 -2.89
N GLN A 564 43.83 14.09 -4.20
CA GLN A 564 43.43 15.22 -5.04
C GLN A 564 42.10 15.84 -4.56
N LEU A 565 41.07 15.01 -4.34
CA LEU A 565 39.76 15.45 -3.86
C LEU A 565 39.83 16.10 -2.47
N LEU A 566 40.69 15.62 -1.57
CA LEU A 566 40.86 16.18 -0.23
C LEU A 566 41.50 17.57 -0.20
N TYR A 567 42.43 17.86 -1.10
CA TYR A 567 43.08 19.18 -1.18
C TYR A 567 42.36 20.19 -2.07
N PHE A 568 41.67 19.73 -3.13
CA PHE A 568 41.16 20.61 -4.19
C PHE A 568 39.65 20.47 -4.46
N GLY A 569 38.99 19.40 -4.01
CA GLY A 569 37.55 19.21 -4.17
C GLY A 569 36.72 20.14 -3.28
N GLU A 570 35.41 20.18 -3.51
CA GLU A 570 34.48 20.96 -2.68
C GLU A 570 34.26 20.33 -1.30
N GLN A 571 33.83 21.13 -0.31
CA GLN A 571 33.66 20.71 1.09
C GLN A 571 32.82 19.42 1.24
N VAL A 572 31.74 19.26 0.47
CA VAL A 572 30.88 18.06 0.54
C VAL A 572 31.58 16.81 -0.02
N VAL A 573 32.40 16.98 -1.06
CA VAL A 573 33.22 15.91 -1.66
C VAL A 573 34.35 15.53 -0.70
N GLN A 574 34.99 16.51 -0.05
CA GLN A 574 36.08 16.30 0.91
C GLN A 574 35.65 15.43 2.11
N LEU A 575 34.44 15.62 2.65
CA LEU A 575 33.92 14.80 3.77
C LEU A 575 33.73 13.32 3.35
N ALA A 576 33.20 13.08 2.15
CA ALA A 576 33.06 11.74 1.60
C ALA A 576 34.44 11.10 1.30
N ALA A 577 35.35 11.84 0.67
CA ALA A 577 36.71 11.38 0.40
C ALA A 577 37.47 11.05 1.70
N LEU A 578 37.33 11.87 2.74
CA LEU A 578 37.99 11.65 4.04
C LEU A 578 37.45 10.41 4.74
N THR A 579 36.13 10.23 4.75
CA THR A 579 35.47 9.05 5.33
C THR A 579 35.95 7.78 4.62
N LEU A 580 36.06 7.80 3.29
CA LEU A 580 36.59 6.68 2.52
C LEU A 580 38.07 6.39 2.82
N VAL A 581 38.91 7.43 2.87
CA VAL A 581 40.32 7.31 3.26
C VAL A 581 40.47 6.72 4.67
N CYS A 582 39.63 7.15 5.63
CA CYS A 582 39.67 6.61 6.98
C CYS A 582 39.29 5.12 7.02
N TYR A 583 38.30 4.66 6.26
CA TYR A 583 37.99 3.23 6.15
C TYR A 583 39.13 2.44 5.49
N ILE A 584 39.69 2.92 4.37
CA ILE A 584 40.79 2.23 3.67
C ILE A 584 42.03 2.13 4.57
N ALA A 585 42.44 3.24 5.19
CA ALA A 585 43.56 3.29 6.14
C ALA A 585 43.33 2.41 7.39
N ARG A 586 42.08 2.26 7.84
CA ARG A 586 41.72 1.34 8.93
C ARG A 586 41.84 -0.13 8.50
N ASN A 587 41.45 -0.44 7.27
CA ASN A 587 41.36 -1.81 6.75
C ASN A 587 42.69 -2.37 6.24
N VAL A 588 43.53 -1.54 5.62
CA VAL A 588 44.79 -1.92 4.96
C VAL A 588 45.93 -0.93 5.33
N PRO A 589 46.27 -0.77 6.63
CA PRO A 589 47.29 0.18 7.09
C PRO A 589 48.73 -0.17 6.66
N ASP A 590 48.91 -1.35 6.08
CA ASP A 590 50.16 -1.96 5.63
C ASP A 590 50.46 -1.78 4.13
N SER A 591 49.56 -1.14 3.37
CA SER A 591 49.78 -0.84 1.94
C SER A 591 50.92 0.17 1.72
N GLU A 592 51.82 -0.16 0.79
CA GLU A 592 52.91 0.73 0.37
C GLU A 592 52.37 1.92 -0.44
N GLU A 593 51.30 1.72 -1.21
CA GLU A 593 50.64 2.74 -2.03
C GLU A 593 50.05 3.86 -1.17
N LEU A 594 49.46 3.54 -0.01
CA LEU A 594 49.00 4.55 0.95
C LEU A 594 50.16 5.35 1.57
N ALA A 595 51.33 4.74 1.73
CA ALA A 595 52.53 5.43 2.19
C ALA A 595 53.14 6.31 1.09
N GLN A 596 53.20 5.81 -0.16
CA GLN A 596 53.68 6.56 -1.34
C GLN A 596 52.78 7.76 -1.67
N ALA A 597 51.46 7.64 -1.46
CA ALA A 597 50.49 8.74 -1.58
C ALA A 597 50.47 9.70 -0.36
N GLU A 598 51.40 9.54 0.59
CA GLU A 598 51.53 10.35 1.82
C GLU A 598 50.24 10.42 2.67
N ILE A 599 49.35 9.42 2.62
CA ILE A 599 47.98 9.46 3.20
C ILE A 599 47.96 9.86 4.69
N LEU A 600 48.97 9.49 5.48
CA LEU A 600 49.10 9.89 6.87
C LEU A 600 49.24 11.42 7.03
N THR A 601 49.97 12.11 6.13
CA THR A 601 50.12 13.59 6.18
C THR A 601 48.81 14.29 5.81
N VAL A 602 48.01 13.68 4.93
CA VAL A 602 46.68 14.17 4.53
C VAL A 602 45.68 14.01 5.68
N ILE A 603 45.68 12.87 6.38
CA ILE A 603 44.89 12.65 7.60
C ILE A 603 45.31 13.63 8.71
N GLU A 604 46.61 13.85 8.89
CA GLU A 604 47.15 14.86 9.80
C GLU A 604 46.77 16.30 9.44
N TRP A 605 46.56 16.61 8.16
CA TRP A 605 46.08 17.91 7.72
C TRP A 605 44.56 18.05 7.93
N ALA A 606 43.80 16.99 7.63
CA ALA A 606 42.37 16.90 7.83
C ALA A 606 41.98 17.03 9.32
N SER A 607 42.73 16.40 10.23
CA SER A 607 42.50 16.49 11.69
C SER A 607 42.72 17.91 12.27
N LYS A 608 43.24 18.83 11.46
CA LYS A 608 43.45 20.24 11.81
C LYS A 608 42.39 21.16 11.17
N GLN A 609 41.48 20.62 10.35
CA GLN A 609 40.38 21.38 9.73
C GLN A 609 39.11 21.28 10.60
N ALA A 610 38.70 22.42 11.17
CA ALA A 610 37.57 22.46 12.10
C ALA A 610 36.24 21.95 11.51
N PHE A 611 36.00 22.14 10.20
CA PHE A 611 34.78 21.66 9.54
C PHE A 611 34.79 20.15 9.26
N MET A 612 35.96 19.52 9.14
CA MET A 612 36.06 18.06 8.96
C MET A 612 35.82 17.33 10.28
N MET A 613 36.33 17.90 11.38
CA MET A 613 36.12 17.38 12.74
C MET A 613 34.74 17.72 13.34
N GLN A 614 33.86 18.39 12.59
CA GLN A 614 32.44 18.58 12.97
C GLN A 614 31.54 17.43 12.49
N ASP A 615 32.02 16.57 11.59
CA ASP A 615 31.30 15.38 11.16
C ASP A 615 31.51 14.23 12.15
N LEU A 616 30.40 13.69 12.69
CA LEU A 616 30.41 12.66 13.73
C LEU A 616 30.98 11.31 13.26
N VAL A 617 30.98 11.02 11.95
CA VAL A 617 31.57 9.79 11.41
C VAL A 617 33.08 9.96 11.31
N ILE A 618 33.55 11.11 10.84
CA ILE A 618 34.97 11.45 10.77
C ILE A 618 35.59 11.58 12.17
N GLU A 619 34.92 12.22 13.13
CA GLU A 619 35.40 12.37 14.51
C GLU A 619 35.75 11.02 15.15
N ASN A 620 34.95 9.97 14.88
CA ASN A 620 35.17 8.63 15.41
C ASN A 620 36.15 7.78 14.58
N LEU A 621 36.13 7.87 13.25
CA LEU A 621 36.98 7.02 12.38
C LEU A 621 38.42 7.55 12.24
N LEU A 622 38.61 8.87 12.18
CA LEU A 622 39.90 9.48 11.87
C LEU A 622 40.99 9.15 12.90
N PRO A 623 40.73 9.19 14.23
CA PRO A 623 41.74 8.82 15.23
C PRO A 623 42.16 7.34 15.12
N GLU A 624 41.22 6.43 14.85
CA GLU A 624 41.54 5.00 14.71
C GLU A 624 42.34 4.73 13.43
N ALA A 625 41.98 5.37 12.31
CA ALA A 625 42.70 5.29 11.05
C ALA A 625 44.13 5.83 11.18
N LYS A 626 44.30 6.98 11.86
CA LYS A 626 45.62 7.58 12.11
C LYS A 626 46.53 6.63 12.91
N VAL A 627 46.05 6.16 14.07
CA VAL A 627 46.86 5.29 14.96
C VAL A 627 47.27 3.99 14.26
N ARG A 628 46.39 3.41 13.43
CA ARG A 628 46.71 2.22 12.62
C ARG A 628 47.84 2.49 11.62
N LEU A 629 47.80 3.59 10.86
CA LEU A 629 48.88 3.94 9.92
C LEU A 629 50.21 4.25 10.63
N GLU A 630 50.18 5.00 11.73
CA GLU A 630 51.39 5.33 12.51
C GLU A 630 52.13 4.06 12.99
N LEU A 631 51.39 3.03 13.41
CA LEU A 631 51.93 1.75 13.89
C LEU A 631 52.65 0.93 12.80
N TYR A 632 52.32 1.11 11.52
CA TYR A 632 52.98 0.43 10.40
C TYR A 632 54.09 1.27 9.78
N GLN A 633 53.86 2.56 9.53
CA GLN A 633 54.87 3.44 8.93
C GLN A 633 56.09 3.65 9.86
N SER A 634 55.88 3.64 11.19
CA SER A 634 56.99 3.64 12.18
C SER A 634 57.77 2.32 12.25
N ARG A 635 57.24 1.22 11.71
CA ARG A 635 57.95 -0.07 11.55
C ARG A 635 58.75 -0.11 10.25
N GLY A 636 58.20 0.39 9.14
CA GLY A 636 58.92 0.52 7.88
C GLY A 636 60.23 1.32 8.02
N ALA A 637 60.18 2.41 8.79
CA ALA A 637 61.35 3.23 9.14
C ALA A 637 62.45 2.52 9.97
N LYS A 638 62.26 1.25 10.35
CA LYS A 638 63.25 0.41 11.05
C LYS A 638 63.66 -0.86 10.27
N GLY A 639 63.13 -1.06 9.06
CA GLY A 639 63.49 -2.18 8.18
C GLY A 639 64.52 -1.84 7.09
N GLY A 640 64.71 -0.55 6.79
CA GLY A 640 65.49 -0.06 5.65
C GLY A 640 66.85 0.56 6.00
N GLU A 641 67.63 -0.06 6.90
CA GLU A 641 68.98 0.44 7.27
C GLU A 641 70.10 -0.16 6.38
N SER A 642 69.85 -0.25 5.07
CA SER A 642 70.83 -0.65 4.06
C SER A 642 70.52 -0.04 2.68
N ASP A 643 70.95 1.21 2.48
CA ASP A 643 71.50 1.77 1.23
C ASP A 643 71.55 3.31 1.29
N PHE A 644 72.36 3.82 2.22
CA PHE A 644 72.49 5.26 2.47
C PHE A 644 73.59 5.91 1.60
N TYR A 645 73.37 6.00 0.28
CA TYR A 645 74.16 6.87 -0.60
C TYR A 645 73.30 7.52 -1.70
N ASN A 646 73.64 8.78 -2.04
CA ASN A 646 73.00 9.59 -3.09
C ASN A 646 71.50 9.92 -2.95
N SER A 647 71.14 10.68 -1.90
CA SER A 647 70.16 11.77 -2.08
C SER A 647 70.46 12.98 -1.19
N LYS A 648 71.32 13.88 -1.71
CA LYS A 648 71.56 15.21 -1.12
C LYS A 648 71.21 16.37 -2.06
N GLU A 649 70.73 16.05 -3.26
CA GLU A 649 70.60 16.97 -4.41
C GLU A 649 69.13 17.12 -4.88
N GLN A 650 68.19 16.32 -4.36
CA GLN A 650 66.75 16.46 -4.63
C GLN A 650 65.99 17.29 -3.57
N LYS A 651 66.70 17.88 -2.58
CA LYS A 651 66.03 18.57 -1.46
C LYS A 651 65.61 20.01 -1.79
N GLU A 652 66.23 20.65 -2.77
CA GLU A 652 65.93 22.04 -3.15
C GLU A 652 64.73 22.15 -4.11
N THR A 653 64.52 21.17 -4.99
CA THR A 653 63.41 21.17 -5.98
C THR A 653 62.03 20.88 -5.39
N LYS A 654 61.90 20.47 -4.12
CA LYS A 654 60.60 20.37 -3.43
C LYS A 654 60.09 21.73 -2.91
N GLU A 655 60.97 22.65 -2.48
CA GLU A 655 60.51 23.95 -1.95
C GLU A 655 59.95 24.89 -3.03
N GLU A 656 60.52 24.92 -4.23
CA GLU A 656 60.00 25.76 -5.32
C GLU A 656 58.60 25.33 -5.76
N LYS A 657 58.33 24.03 -5.88
CA LYS A 657 57.00 23.53 -6.27
C LYS A 657 55.92 23.88 -5.23
N VAL A 658 56.25 23.84 -3.94
CA VAL A 658 55.34 24.27 -2.86
C VAL A 658 55.15 25.79 -2.84
N LYS A 659 56.15 26.58 -3.25
CA LYS A 659 56.01 28.04 -3.44
C LYS A 659 55.12 28.36 -4.66
N ALA A 660 55.31 27.68 -5.79
CA ALA A 660 54.47 27.83 -6.98
C ALA A 660 52.99 27.55 -6.71
N LEU A 661 52.67 26.45 -6.01
CA LEU A 661 51.28 26.12 -5.65
C LEU A 661 50.62 27.16 -4.73
N LYS A 662 51.39 27.88 -3.91
CA LYS A 662 50.87 28.94 -3.04
C LYS A 662 50.54 30.24 -3.78
N VAL A 663 51.16 30.51 -4.93
CA VAL A 663 50.89 31.74 -5.71
C VAL A 663 49.48 31.73 -6.31
N MET A 664 48.97 30.57 -6.77
CA MET A 664 47.62 30.49 -7.34
C MET A 664 46.49 30.74 -6.32
N LYS A 665 46.77 30.63 -5.01
CA LYS A 665 45.76 30.85 -3.95
C LYS A 665 45.70 32.31 -3.45
N ALA A 666 46.37 33.24 -4.13
CA ALA A 666 46.49 34.64 -3.73
C ALA A 666 45.53 35.62 -4.44
N GLU A 667 44.76 35.20 -5.45
CA GLU A 667 43.81 36.05 -6.19
C GLU A 667 42.34 35.67 -5.98
N LYS A 668 41.82 35.94 -4.76
CA LYS A 668 40.42 36.36 -4.42
C LYS A 668 40.14 36.15 -2.93
N GLY A 669 39.42 37.07 -2.30
CA GLY A 669 38.84 36.89 -0.95
C GLY A 669 39.57 37.62 0.19
N SER A 670 39.65 38.96 0.15
CA SER A 670 40.27 39.79 1.19
C SER A 670 39.27 40.58 2.04
N HIS A 671 38.92 40.11 3.25
CA HIS A 671 38.40 41.00 4.31
C HIS A 671 38.54 40.42 5.74
N LEU A 672 39.12 41.24 6.63
CA LEU A 672 38.71 41.60 8.01
C LEU A 672 38.21 40.50 9.00
N GLN A 673 38.61 40.45 10.29
CA GLN A 673 39.63 41.18 11.06
C GLN A 673 39.92 40.47 12.43
N TRP A 674 40.95 40.92 13.16
CA TRP A 674 41.34 40.72 14.60
C TRP A 674 40.26 40.23 15.64
N LEU A 675 40.54 39.73 16.87
CA LEU A 675 41.56 40.10 17.89
C LEU A 675 41.66 39.05 19.07
N HIS A 676 42.87 38.56 19.42
CA HIS A 676 43.34 38.09 20.79
C HIS A 676 42.57 37.03 21.65
N ARG A 677 43.12 36.44 22.75
CA ARG A 677 44.50 36.06 23.21
C ARG A 677 44.45 35.40 24.63
N THR A 678 45.33 34.42 24.94
CA THR A 678 45.81 33.97 26.30
C THR A 678 44.81 33.38 27.32
N ALA A 679 45.19 32.59 28.34
CA ALA A 679 46.30 31.62 28.58
C ALA A 679 46.16 30.96 29.99
N GLY A 680 46.94 29.91 30.27
CA GLY A 680 47.16 29.30 31.61
C GLY A 680 46.47 27.93 31.78
N SER A 681 47.12 26.82 32.21
CA SER A 681 47.99 26.53 33.38
C SER A 681 47.18 26.09 34.63
N ASP A 682 47.48 25.00 35.36
CA ASP A 682 48.63 24.08 35.27
C ASP A 682 48.40 22.72 35.99
N SER A 683 49.29 21.74 35.75
CA SER A 683 49.86 20.64 36.60
C SER A 683 49.13 20.07 37.87
N SER A 684 49.36 18.84 38.41
CA SER A 684 50.09 17.59 38.03
C SER A 684 50.02 16.49 39.15
N VAL A 685 50.69 15.32 38.96
CA VAL A 685 51.17 14.29 39.95
C VAL A 685 50.30 13.06 40.38
N ALA A 686 50.72 11.88 39.89
CA ALA A 686 51.06 10.53 40.50
C ALA A 686 50.64 10.12 41.97
N SER A 687 50.69 8.85 42.47
CA SER A 687 51.07 7.50 41.94
C SER A 687 50.72 6.30 42.90
N ASN A 688 50.85 5.04 42.39
CA ASN A 688 51.23 3.75 43.06
C ASN A 688 50.29 2.88 43.97
N ASP A 689 49.81 1.74 43.43
CA ASP A 689 50.28 0.31 43.64
C ASP A 689 50.01 -0.57 44.92
N ILE A 690 50.12 -1.91 44.73
CA ILE A 690 50.31 -3.07 45.67
C ILE A 690 49.07 -3.93 46.12
N ARG A 691 49.31 -5.20 46.55
CA ARG A 691 48.50 -6.44 46.40
C ARG A 691 48.83 -7.52 47.46
N TRP A 692 47.86 -8.31 47.99
CA TRP A 692 48.09 -9.51 48.86
C TRP A 692 46.98 -10.61 48.81
N VAL A 693 47.22 -11.79 49.44
CA VAL A 693 46.43 -13.07 49.34
C VAL A 693 46.58 -13.95 50.62
N LEU A 694 45.59 -14.79 50.98
CA LEU A 694 45.63 -16.16 51.63
C LEU A 694 44.56 -16.46 52.75
N PRO A 695 44.20 -17.75 53.06
CA PRO A 695 42.85 -18.13 53.60
C PRO A 695 42.74 -19.32 54.65
N ILE A 696 41.51 -19.85 54.88
CA ILE A 696 41.07 -21.22 55.34
C ILE A 696 40.72 -21.47 56.85
N TYR A 697 39.80 -22.43 57.09
CA TYR A 697 39.36 -23.16 58.31
C TYR A 697 38.21 -22.54 59.17
N ASP A 698 37.27 -23.28 59.81
CA ASP A 698 36.68 -24.64 59.60
C ASP A 698 35.42 -24.80 60.53
N CYS A 699 34.48 -25.73 60.24
CA CYS A 699 33.65 -26.50 61.21
C CYS A 699 32.42 -27.20 60.58
N GLN A 700 32.22 -28.49 60.88
CA GLN A 700 31.13 -29.30 60.33
C GLN A 700 30.35 -30.07 61.42
N LEU A 701 29.10 -29.69 61.71
CA LEU A 701 28.17 -30.53 62.52
C LEU A 701 26.66 -30.26 62.33
N VAL A 702 26.25 -29.10 61.82
CA VAL A 702 24.81 -28.71 61.70
C VAL A 702 24.13 -29.26 60.41
N ALA A 703 24.89 -29.92 59.53
CA ALA A 703 24.45 -30.24 58.17
C ALA A 703 23.40 -31.36 58.05
N THR A 704 23.48 -32.41 58.88
CA THR A 704 22.75 -33.67 58.65
C THR A 704 21.23 -33.55 58.83
N CYS A 705 20.76 -32.95 59.92
CA CYS A 705 19.32 -32.74 60.14
C CYS A 705 18.71 -31.76 59.13
N LYS A 706 19.46 -30.74 58.71
CA LYS A 706 19.01 -29.82 57.64
C LYS A 706 18.90 -30.53 56.30
N ALA A 707 19.86 -31.39 55.96
CA ALA A 707 19.81 -32.17 54.72
C ALA A 707 18.58 -33.10 54.67
N ALA A 708 18.25 -33.79 55.78
CA ALA A 708 17.07 -34.65 55.84
C ALA A 708 15.74 -33.88 55.69
N ILE A 709 15.58 -32.76 56.39
CA ILE A 709 14.36 -31.92 56.29
C ILE A 709 14.25 -31.29 54.89
N MET A 710 15.36 -30.79 54.33
CA MET A 710 15.39 -30.28 52.95
C MET A 710 15.11 -31.37 51.92
N ALA A 711 15.59 -32.61 52.13
CA ALA A 711 15.29 -33.72 51.24
C ALA A 711 13.82 -34.13 51.28
N ILE A 712 13.18 -34.13 52.46
CA ILE A 712 11.74 -34.43 52.60
C ILE A 712 10.89 -33.30 52.01
N LEU A 713 11.26 -32.03 52.24
CA LEU A 713 10.60 -30.88 51.59
C LEU A 713 10.80 -30.91 50.07
N LEU A 714 11.98 -31.25 49.58
CA LEU A 714 12.25 -31.40 48.16
C LEU A 714 11.46 -32.57 47.56
N LEU A 715 11.34 -33.71 48.26
CA LEU A 715 10.53 -34.83 47.80
C LEU A 715 9.04 -34.45 47.76
N LEU A 716 8.53 -33.77 48.79
CA LEU A 716 7.16 -33.25 48.81
C LEU A 716 6.91 -32.27 47.66
N VAL A 717 7.80 -31.28 47.47
CA VAL A 717 7.72 -30.31 46.36
C VAL A 717 7.81 -31.02 45.00
N VAL A 718 8.69 -32.00 44.84
CA VAL A 718 8.79 -32.80 43.60
C VAL A 718 7.53 -33.64 43.38
N THR A 719 6.94 -34.27 44.40
CA THR A 719 5.65 -34.95 44.25
C THR A 719 4.52 -33.98 43.95
N LEU A 720 4.51 -32.78 44.54
CA LEU A 720 3.52 -31.74 44.25
C LEU A 720 3.65 -31.23 42.81
N LEU A 721 4.89 -31.05 42.31
CA LEU A 721 5.16 -30.80 40.89
C LEU A 721 4.68 -31.97 40.02
N VAL A 722 5.05 -33.22 40.31
CA VAL A 722 4.65 -34.39 39.50
C VAL A 722 3.13 -34.57 39.46
N THR A 723 2.42 -34.31 40.57
CA THR A 723 0.94 -34.32 40.59
C THR A 723 0.32 -33.12 39.85
N SER A 724 1.00 -31.96 39.81
CA SER A 724 0.52 -30.81 39.01
C SER A 724 0.96 -30.85 37.53
N LEU A 725 1.95 -31.67 37.20
CA LEU A 725 2.27 -32.13 35.83
C LEU A 725 1.28 -33.21 35.34
N SER A 726 0.42 -33.75 36.21
CA SER A 726 -0.77 -34.52 35.80
C SER A 726 -1.93 -33.60 35.37
N ARG A 727 -1.62 -32.42 34.81
CA ARG A 727 -2.57 -31.64 34.03
C ARG A 727 -2.88 -32.41 32.75
N ALA A 728 -4.08 -32.99 32.70
CA ALA A 728 -4.73 -33.21 31.42
C ALA A 728 -4.90 -31.82 30.78
N PHE A 729 -4.15 -31.55 29.71
CA PHE A 729 -4.26 -30.31 28.94
C PHE A 729 -5.57 -30.36 28.15
N CYS A 730 -6.65 -29.94 28.80
CA CYS A 730 -7.95 -29.69 28.20
C CYS A 730 -7.88 -28.34 27.49
N THR A 731 -8.26 -28.30 26.22
CA THR A 731 -8.33 -27.06 25.44
C THR A 731 -9.75 -26.51 25.54
N THR A 732 -9.90 -25.29 26.03
CA THR A 732 -11.21 -24.65 26.17
C THR A 732 -11.59 -23.92 24.88
N PHE A 733 -12.73 -24.31 24.29
CA PHE A 733 -13.41 -23.55 23.26
C PHE A 733 -14.39 -22.56 23.89
N THR A 734 -14.19 -21.26 23.68
CA THR A 734 -15.19 -20.23 24.03
C THR A 734 -16.02 -19.93 22.80
N LEU A 735 -17.31 -20.26 22.80
CA LEU A 735 -18.24 -19.97 21.71
C LEU A 735 -19.01 -18.69 22.02
N THR A 736 -18.94 -17.67 21.17
CA THR A 736 -19.52 -16.34 21.39
C THR A 736 -20.46 -15.94 20.25
N ASN A 737 -21.68 -15.53 20.58
CA ASN A 737 -22.64 -15.01 19.61
C ASN A 737 -22.62 -13.47 19.56
N SER A 738 -22.03 -12.89 18.52
CA SER A 738 -22.09 -11.45 18.22
C SER A 738 -23.18 -11.09 17.18
N CYS A 739 -23.98 -12.06 16.74
CA CYS A 739 -25.12 -11.81 15.85
C CYS A 739 -26.25 -11.09 16.59
N ALA A 740 -27.04 -10.28 15.87
CA ALA A 740 -28.22 -9.59 16.42
C ALA A 740 -29.44 -10.51 16.63
N TYR A 741 -29.23 -11.83 16.62
CA TYR A 741 -30.24 -12.87 16.74
C TYR A 741 -29.63 -14.10 17.44
N THR A 742 -30.47 -14.96 18.02
CA THR A 742 -30.02 -16.21 18.65
C THR A 742 -29.36 -17.13 17.61
N VAL A 743 -28.17 -17.65 17.93
CA VAL A 743 -27.48 -18.70 17.17
C VAL A 743 -27.53 -19.97 18.00
N TRP A 744 -27.65 -21.13 17.36
CA TRP A 744 -27.59 -22.42 18.03
C TRP A 744 -26.34 -23.18 17.60
N PRO A 745 -25.25 -23.19 18.39
CA PRO A 745 -24.04 -23.90 18.02
C PRO A 745 -24.26 -25.40 17.85
N GLY A 746 -23.53 -26.00 16.92
CA GLY A 746 -23.37 -27.45 16.77
C GLY A 746 -21.90 -27.81 16.97
N LEU A 747 -21.67 -28.95 17.62
CA LEU A 747 -20.35 -29.50 17.85
C LEU A 747 -20.37 -30.99 17.53
N LEU A 748 -19.49 -31.42 16.63
CA LEU A 748 -19.33 -32.81 16.20
C LEU A 748 -17.90 -33.25 16.49
N SER A 749 -17.73 -34.38 17.19
CA SER A 749 -16.42 -35.03 17.34
C SER A 749 -16.14 -35.92 16.13
N SER A 750 -14.91 -35.91 15.64
CA SER A 750 -14.44 -36.78 14.54
C SER A 750 -14.51 -38.25 14.93
N ALA A 751 -14.60 -39.15 13.94
CA ALA A 751 -14.63 -40.58 14.18
C ALA A 751 -13.36 -41.05 14.92
N GLY A 752 -13.52 -41.59 16.12
CA GLY A 752 -12.42 -42.01 17.01
C GLY A 752 -11.95 -40.94 18.00
N SER A 753 -12.42 -39.69 17.91
CA SER A 753 -12.18 -38.67 18.94
C SER A 753 -13.16 -38.81 20.11
N PRO A 754 -12.77 -38.39 21.34
CA PRO A 754 -13.67 -38.37 22.50
C PRO A 754 -14.92 -37.49 22.26
N ALA A 755 -16.05 -37.85 22.86
CA ALA A 755 -17.24 -37.01 22.86
C ALA A 755 -17.05 -35.78 23.77
N LEU A 756 -17.60 -34.64 23.34
CA LEU A 756 -17.68 -33.42 24.16
C LEU A 756 -18.85 -33.48 25.16
N SER A 757 -18.84 -32.57 26.15
CA SER A 757 -19.90 -32.44 27.16
C SER A 757 -21.24 -31.90 26.63
N THR A 758 -21.27 -31.40 25.39
CA THR A 758 -22.47 -30.98 24.65
C THR A 758 -22.15 -31.00 23.14
N THR A 759 -23.17 -31.31 22.33
CA THR A 759 -23.14 -31.30 20.86
C THR A 759 -24.03 -30.20 20.26
N GLY A 760 -24.82 -29.50 21.09
CA GLY A 760 -25.55 -28.31 20.66
C GLY A 760 -26.38 -27.63 21.75
N PHE A 761 -26.41 -26.29 21.70
CA PHE A 761 -27.11 -25.43 22.65
C PHE A 761 -27.61 -24.15 21.96
N ALA A 762 -28.22 -23.23 22.71
CA ALA A 762 -28.58 -21.88 22.24
C ALA A 762 -27.59 -20.84 22.80
N LEU A 763 -27.33 -19.76 22.06
CA LEU A 763 -26.67 -18.55 22.52
C LEU A 763 -27.48 -17.33 22.12
N ALA A 764 -27.95 -16.55 23.09
CA ALA A 764 -28.58 -15.25 22.88
C ALA A 764 -27.57 -14.22 22.31
N PRO A 765 -28.03 -13.10 21.73
CA PRO A 765 -27.14 -12.00 21.29
C PRO A 765 -26.25 -11.50 22.43
N GLY A 766 -24.93 -11.53 22.22
CA GLY A 766 -23.90 -11.17 23.21
C GLY A 766 -23.53 -12.29 24.19
N GLU A 767 -24.20 -13.44 24.16
CA GLU A 767 -23.89 -14.57 25.05
C GLU A 767 -22.62 -15.30 24.63
N SER A 768 -21.89 -15.83 25.61
CA SER A 768 -20.70 -16.67 25.40
C SER A 768 -20.70 -17.87 26.33
N ARG A 769 -20.30 -19.04 25.83
CA ARG A 769 -20.22 -20.30 26.60
C ARG A 769 -18.92 -21.03 26.32
N ALA A 770 -18.23 -21.44 27.39
CA ALA A 770 -17.08 -22.34 27.32
C ALA A 770 -17.52 -23.81 27.14
N VAL A 771 -16.76 -24.55 26.35
CA VAL A 771 -16.83 -26.02 26.20
C VAL A 771 -15.40 -26.55 26.21
N ASP A 772 -15.09 -27.41 27.18
CA ASP A 772 -13.77 -28.02 27.30
C ASP A 772 -13.64 -29.26 26.42
N ALA A 773 -12.58 -29.32 25.62
CA ALA A 773 -12.26 -30.42 24.73
C ALA A 773 -11.05 -31.24 25.24
N PRO A 774 -11.17 -32.59 25.30
CA PRO A 774 -10.06 -33.45 25.70
C PRO A 774 -8.82 -33.30 24.81
N ALA A 775 -7.65 -33.63 25.36
CA ALA A 775 -6.41 -33.69 24.61
C ALA A 775 -6.54 -34.61 23.39
N ALA A 776 -5.96 -34.19 22.25
CA ALA A 776 -6.08 -34.85 20.95
C ALA A 776 -7.52 -34.98 20.38
N TRP A 777 -8.45 -34.12 20.80
CA TRP A 777 -9.77 -34.02 20.17
C TRP A 777 -9.67 -33.46 18.73
N SER A 778 -10.41 -34.06 17.82
CA SER A 778 -10.66 -33.54 16.47
C SER A 778 -12.17 -33.42 16.26
N GLY A 779 -12.60 -32.43 15.47
CA GLY A 779 -14.01 -32.22 15.21
C GLY A 779 -14.33 -30.90 14.53
N ARG A 780 -15.63 -30.60 14.47
CA ARG A 780 -16.23 -29.46 13.75
C ARG A 780 -17.17 -28.68 14.67
N ILE A 781 -17.11 -27.35 14.57
CA ILE A 781 -18.00 -26.41 15.27
C ILE A 781 -18.66 -25.50 14.21
N TRP A 782 -19.96 -25.24 14.36
CA TRP A 782 -20.72 -24.36 13.46
C TRP A 782 -21.91 -23.70 14.18
N GLY A 783 -22.56 -22.73 13.53
CA GLY A 783 -23.77 -22.08 14.05
C GLY A 783 -24.99 -22.34 13.19
N ARG A 784 -26.11 -22.77 13.80
CA ARG A 784 -27.42 -22.90 13.15
C ARG A 784 -28.23 -21.62 13.29
N THR A 785 -29.02 -21.28 12.27
CA THR A 785 -29.87 -20.07 12.26
C THR A 785 -31.32 -20.37 11.88
N LEU A 786 -32.21 -19.42 12.23
CA LEU A 786 -33.65 -19.48 11.96
C LEU A 786 -34.28 -20.79 12.48
N CYS A 787 -33.90 -21.19 13.69
CA CYS A 787 -34.36 -22.42 14.32
C CYS A 787 -35.73 -22.25 15.00
N VAL A 788 -36.58 -23.26 14.85
CA VAL A 788 -37.92 -23.33 15.44
C VAL A 788 -38.17 -24.72 16.02
N ALA A 789 -39.00 -24.80 17.06
CA ALA A 789 -39.62 -26.05 17.49
C ALA A 789 -40.98 -26.15 16.78
N ASP A 790 -41.10 -27.04 15.80
CA ASP A 790 -42.26 -27.10 14.91
C ASP A 790 -43.48 -27.75 15.60
N PRO A 791 -44.60 -27.02 15.82
CA PRO A 791 -45.78 -27.56 16.49
C PRO A 791 -46.52 -28.64 15.69
N ALA A 792 -46.44 -28.60 14.35
CA ALA A 792 -47.10 -29.55 13.45
C ALA A 792 -46.32 -30.87 13.34
N PHE A 793 -44.99 -30.84 13.49
CA PHE A 793 -44.13 -32.03 13.51
C PHE A 793 -43.81 -32.55 14.93
N GLY A 794 -44.69 -32.26 15.89
CA GLY A 794 -44.64 -32.83 17.24
C GLY A 794 -43.65 -32.15 18.19
N GLY A 795 -43.34 -30.86 17.97
CA GLY A 795 -42.42 -30.07 18.79
C GLY A 795 -40.94 -30.28 18.47
N LYS A 796 -40.61 -30.97 17.37
CA LYS A 796 -39.23 -31.20 16.94
C LYS A 796 -38.51 -29.90 16.61
N PHE A 797 -37.28 -29.78 17.07
CA PHE A 797 -36.40 -28.65 16.79
C PHE A 797 -35.74 -28.83 15.42
N ALA A 798 -35.82 -27.82 14.56
CA ALA A 798 -35.20 -27.79 13.23
C ALA A 798 -34.78 -26.36 12.85
N CYS A 799 -33.71 -26.23 12.07
CA CYS A 799 -33.13 -24.96 11.63
C CYS A 799 -33.17 -24.80 10.10
N ALA A 800 -33.24 -23.57 9.60
CA ALA A 800 -33.24 -23.31 8.16
C ALA A 800 -31.83 -23.39 7.53
N THR A 801 -30.76 -23.27 8.33
CA THR A 801 -29.36 -23.42 7.89
C THR A 801 -28.53 -24.17 8.93
N GLY A 802 -27.56 -24.96 8.49
CA GLY A 802 -26.65 -25.73 9.34
C GLY A 802 -27.31 -26.85 10.17
N ASP A 803 -28.58 -27.19 9.92
CA ASP A 803 -29.33 -28.16 10.73
C ASP A 803 -28.64 -29.53 10.80
N CYS A 804 -28.79 -30.25 11.92
CA CYS A 804 -28.15 -31.55 12.12
C CYS A 804 -29.12 -32.74 12.16
N ALA A 805 -30.38 -32.53 11.75
CA ALA A 805 -31.44 -33.53 11.60
C ALA A 805 -31.77 -34.39 12.83
N SER A 806 -31.23 -34.06 14.01
CA SER A 806 -31.51 -34.76 15.27
C SER A 806 -32.95 -34.57 15.78
N GLY A 807 -33.63 -33.51 15.33
CA GLY A 807 -34.93 -33.08 15.86
C GLY A 807 -34.85 -32.42 17.25
N ALA A 808 -33.64 -32.13 17.74
CA ALA A 808 -33.34 -31.61 19.06
C ALA A 808 -32.28 -30.49 19.01
N VAL A 809 -32.15 -29.71 20.09
CA VAL A 809 -31.12 -28.65 20.18
C VAL A 809 -29.71 -29.25 20.21
N GLU A 810 -29.55 -30.42 20.84
CA GLU A 810 -28.36 -31.27 20.79
C GLU A 810 -28.31 -32.04 19.46
N CYS A 811 -27.15 -32.08 18.80
CA CYS A 811 -27.00 -32.77 17.51
C CYS A 811 -26.77 -34.30 17.64
N GLY A 812 -26.30 -34.79 18.78
CA GLY A 812 -26.19 -36.24 19.06
C GLY A 812 -25.27 -37.03 18.14
N GLY A 813 -24.31 -36.37 17.48
CA GLY A 813 -23.45 -36.96 16.44
C GLY A 813 -23.92 -36.69 15.00
N GLY A 814 -25.05 -36.02 14.80
CA GLY A 814 -25.44 -35.46 13.50
C GLY A 814 -24.50 -34.34 13.07
N GLY A 815 -24.02 -34.41 11.83
CA GLY A 815 -23.22 -33.34 11.20
C GLY A 815 -24.09 -32.21 10.66
N ALA A 816 -23.45 -31.07 10.37
CA ALA A 816 -24.10 -29.89 9.80
C ALA A 816 -24.59 -30.15 8.36
N ALA A 817 -25.84 -29.81 8.06
CA ALA A 817 -26.36 -29.80 6.70
C ALA A 817 -25.87 -28.56 5.93
N PRO A 818 -25.20 -28.73 4.77
CA PRO A 818 -24.82 -27.60 3.91
C PRO A 818 -26.05 -26.87 3.32
N PRO A 819 -25.96 -25.56 3.05
CA PRO A 819 -24.80 -24.70 3.26
C PRO A 819 -24.58 -24.27 4.72
N THR A 820 -23.32 -24.28 5.15
CA THR A 820 -22.92 -23.94 6.53
C THR A 820 -21.45 -23.52 6.59
N THR A 821 -21.14 -22.47 7.35
CA THR A 821 -19.76 -22.09 7.67
C THR A 821 -19.26 -23.02 8.77
N LEU A 822 -18.09 -23.68 8.59
CA LEU A 822 -17.51 -24.59 9.58
C LEU A 822 -16.25 -24.01 10.22
N ALA A 823 -15.98 -24.36 11.48
CA ALA A 823 -14.67 -24.22 12.12
C ALA A 823 -14.16 -25.64 12.42
N GLU A 824 -13.03 -26.02 11.83
CA GLU A 824 -12.49 -27.38 11.88
C GLU A 824 -11.24 -27.41 12.76
N PHE A 825 -11.10 -28.47 13.58
CA PHE A 825 -10.00 -28.60 14.54
C PHE A 825 -9.43 -30.02 14.56
N THR A 826 -8.12 -30.13 14.75
CA THR A 826 -7.42 -31.36 15.14
C THR A 826 -6.32 -30.99 16.13
N LEU A 827 -6.65 -31.12 17.42
CA LEU A 827 -5.72 -30.85 18.51
C LEU A 827 -4.65 -31.95 18.59
N ASN A 828 -3.45 -31.60 19.05
CA ASN A 828 -2.31 -32.51 19.22
C ASN A 828 -2.04 -33.41 18.00
N GLY A 829 -2.17 -32.85 16.80
CA GLY A 829 -1.96 -33.52 15.52
C GLY A 829 -0.48 -33.66 15.13
N ALA A 830 -0.22 -33.68 13.82
CA ALA A 830 1.12 -33.92 13.27
C ALA A 830 2.19 -32.97 13.85
N GLY A 831 3.26 -33.55 14.40
CA GLY A 831 4.35 -32.80 15.04
C GLY A 831 4.02 -32.20 16.40
N GLY A 832 2.90 -32.55 17.04
CA GLY A 832 2.50 -31.97 18.33
C GLY A 832 1.92 -30.56 18.20
N ASN A 833 1.19 -30.30 17.12
CA ASN A 833 0.53 -29.02 16.88
C ASN A 833 -1.00 -29.17 16.84
N ASP A 834 -1.70 -28.16 17.32
CA ASP A 834 -3.13 -27.97 17.15
C ASP A 834 -3.38 -27.35 15.77
N PHE A 835 -4.01 -28.09 14.86
CA PHE A 835 -4.41 -27.62 13.53
C PHE A 835 -5.84 -27.08 13.59
N TYR A 836 -6.08 -25.93 12.96
CA TYR A 836 -7.40 -25.31 12.90
C TYR A 836 -7.59 -24.42 11.67
N ASP A 837 -8.83 -24.34 11.21
CA ASP A 837 -9.26 -23.47 10.12
C ASP A 837 -10.74 -23.07 10.24
N VAL A 838 -11.19 -22.23 9.31
CA VAL A 838 -12.60 -21.98 9.06
C VAL A 838 -12.87 -22.29 7.59
N SER A 839 -13.79 -23.22 7.36
CA SER A 839 -14.05 -23.85 6.07
C SER A 839 -15.36 -23.37 5.46
N LEU A 840 -15.27 -23.05 4.16
CA LEU A 840 -16.36 -22.61 3.28
C LEU A 840 -16.62 -23.64 2.16
N VAL A 841 -16.00 -24.83 2.25
CA VAL A 841 -16.18 -25.96 1.31
C VAL A 841 -17.62 -26.46 1.34
N ASP A 842 -18.23 -26.46 2.53
CA ASP A 842 -19.64 -26.77 2.75
C ASP A 842 -20.53 -25.50 2.62
N GLY A 843 -20.02 -24.43 2.00
CA GLY A 843 -20.72 -23.16 1.78
C GLY A 843 -20.60 -22.17 2.95
N SER A 844 -21.59 -21.29 3.08
CA SER A 844 -21.66 -20.29 4.14
C SER A 844 -23.10 -19.99 4.54
N ASN A 845 -23.34 -19.77 5.83
CA ASN A 845 -24.61 -19.31 6.37
C ASN A 845 -24.48 -18.10 7.31
N LEU A 846 -23.33 -17.92 7.95
CA LEU A 846 -23.00 -16.76 8.78
C LEU A 846 -21.49 -16.44 8.78
N PRO A 847 -21.06 -15.21 9.10
CA PRO A 847 -19.66 -14.89 9.33
C PRO A 847 -19.16 -15.58 10.61
N MET A 848 -17.94 -16.13 10.59
CA MET A 848 -17.33 -16.80 11.74
C MET A 848 -15.82 -16.62 11.74
N VAL A 849 -15.23 -16.42 12.92
CA VAL A 849 -13.77 -16.35 13.14
C VAL A 849 -13.36 -17.19 14.34
N VAL A 850 -12.28 -17.95 14.18
CA VAL A 850 -11.51 -18.60 15.23
C VAL A 850 -10.33 -17.71 15.61
N VAL A 851 -10.17 -17.41 16.91
CA VAL A 851 -9.05 -16.65 17.46
C VAL A 851 -8.34 -17.49 18.53
N PRO A 852 -7.04 -17.82 18.39
CA PRO A 852 -6.29 -18.44 19.47
C PRO A 852 -6.10 -17.45 20.62
N GLN A 853 -6.39 -17.91 21.84
CA GLN A 853 -6.22 -17.19 23.09
C GLN A 853 -4.93 -17.71 23.74
N GLY A 854 -3.83 -17.00 23.51
CA GLY A 854 -2.48 -17.51 23.79
C GLY A 854 -1.94 -18.33 22.61
N GLY A 855 -0.97 -19.20 22.88
CA GLY A 855 -0.35 -20.08 21.88
C GLY A 855 1.08 -19.71 21.48
N ALA A 856 1.84 -20.72 21.10
CA ALA A 856 3.12 -20.60 20.40
C ALA A 856 3.01 -21.16 18.98
N GLY A 857 3.93 -20.78 18.08
CA GLY A 857 4.01 -21.28 16.70
C GLY A 857 3.90 -20.17 15.64
N SER A 858 4.59 -20.34 14.51
CA SER A 858 4.76 -19.30 13.47
C SER A 858 3.48 -18.93 12.70
N THR A 859 2.45 -19.77 12.76
CA THR A 859 1.14 -19.52 12.14
C THR A 859 0.02 -19.34 13.17
N CYS A 860 0.32 -19.37 14.48
CA CYS A 860 -0.68 -19.28 15.55
C CYS A 860 -1.31 -17.88 15.57
N SER A 861 -2.44 -17.75 14.87
CA SER A 861 -3.10 -16.48 14.55
C SER A 861 -4.57 -16.71 14.14
N ALA A 862 -5.41 -15.67 14.19
CA ALA A 862 -6.84 -15.79 13.91
C ALA A 862 -7.15 -16.24 12.47
N THR A 863 -8.27 -16.91 12.23
CA THR A 863 -8.71 -17.37 10.90
C THR A 863 -10.23 -17.33 10.77
N GLY A 864 -10.75 -17.18 9.55
CA GLY A 864 -12.18 -17.05 9.28
C GLY A 864 -12.57 -15.95 8.31
N CYS A 865 -13.84 -15.56 8.38
CA CYS A 865 -14.43 -14.52 7.55
C CYS A 865 -15.39 -13.64 8.36
N LEU A 866 -15.22 -12.33 8.26
CA LEU A 866 -16.10 -11.33 8.87
C LEU A 866 -17.20 -10.82 7.90
N VAL A 867 -17.15 -11.23 6.62
CA VAL A 867 -18.11 -10.81 5.59
C VAL A 867 -19.37 -11.70 5.65
N ASP A 868 -20.56 -11.08 5.62
CA ASP A 868 -21.80 -11.82 5.33
C ASP A 868 -21.90 -12.09 3.83
N LEU A 869 -21.69 -13.35 3.44
CA LEU A 869 -21.72 -13.78 2.04
C LEU A 869 -23.13 -13.96 1.49
N ASN A 870 -24.18 -13.96 2.33
CA ASN A 870 -25.54 -14.29 1.92
C ASN A 870 -26.13 -13.23 0.98
N GLY A 871 -25.82 -11.95 1.26
CA GLY A 871 -26.13 -10.82 0.39
C GLY A 871 -25.47 -10.91 -1.00
N PRO A 872 -24.12 -10.87 -1.10
CA PRO A 872 -23.39 -10.90 -2.37
C PRO A 872 -23.31 -12.27 -3.05
N CYS A 873 -23.90 -13.33 -2.47
CA CYS A 873 -23.90 -14.69 -3.02
C CYS A 873 -24.36 -14.72 -4.50
N PRO A 874 -23.60 -15.38 -5.40
CA PRO A 874 -24.01 -15.61 -6.79
C PRO A 874 -25.37 -16.32 -6.87
N VAL A 875 -26.22 -15.92 -7.82
CA VAL A 875 -27.62 -16.39 -7.92
C VAL A 875 -27.71 -17.92 -7.98
N ASP A 876 -26.82 -18.58 -8.72
CA ASP A 876 -26.76 -20.04 -8.88
C ASP A 876 -26.50 -20.80 -7.56
N LEU A 877 -25.89 -20.12 -6.58
CA LEU A 877 -25.49 -20.67 -5.28
C LEU A 877 -26.46 -20.30 -4.15
N LYS A 878 -27.43 -19.42 -4.40
CA LYS A 878 -28.13 -18.68 -3.36
C LYS A 878 -29.33 -19.43 -2.78
N VAL A 879 -29.37 -19.55 -1.46
CA VAL A 879 -30.55 -20.09 -0.75
C VAL A 879 -31.51 -18.95 -0.43
N ALA A 880 -32.69 -18.97 -1.05
CA ALA A 880 -33.74 -17.98 -0.84
C ALA A 880 -34.36 -18.10 0.56
N GLY A 881 -34.61 -16.95 1.20
CA GLY A 881 -35.38 -16.87 2.45
C GLY A 881 -36.82 -16.37 2.21
N ALA A 882 -37.69 -16.62 3.18
CA ALA A 882 -39.07 -16.12 3.19
C ALA A 882 -39.18 -14.77 3.92
N GLY A 883 -40.19 -13.97 3.56
CA GLY A 883 -40.51 -12.71 4.24
C GLY A 883 -39.36 -11.70 4.23
N ALA A 884 -38.96 -11.23 5.41
CA ALA A 884 -37.89 -10.25 5.58
C ALA A 884 -36.50 -10.72 5.09
N TYR A 885 -36.32 -12.01 4.81
CA TYR A 885 -35.06 -12.62 4.36
C TYR A 885 -35.03 -12.91 2.85
N ALA A 886 -35.86 -12.22 2.06
CA ALA A 886 -35.90 -12.37 0.60
C ALA A 886 -34.55 -12.11 -0.11
N THR A 887 -33.62 -11.40 0.55
CA THR A 887 -32.24 -11.19 0.08
C THR A 887 -31.32 -12.41 0.21
N GLY A 888 -31.82 -13.55 0.71
CA GLY A 888 -31.09 -14.82 0.85
C GLY A 888 -30.65 -15.10 2.29
N ILE A 889 -30.61 -16.39 2.67
CA ILE A 889 -30.29 -16.86 4.04
C ILE A 889 -29.00 -17.68 4.14
N ALA A 890 -28.49 -18.18 3.00
CA ALA A 890 -27.23 -18.93 2.93
C ALA A 890 -26.68 -18.93 1.49
N CYS A 891 -25.40 -19.27 1.35
CA CYS A 891 -24.70 -19.42 0.08
C CYS A 891 -24.05 -20.80 -0.06
N LYS A 892 -24.42 -21.58 -1.07
CA LYS A 892 -23.85 -22.91 -1.36
C LYS A 892 -22.43 -22.81 -1.92
N SER A 893 -21.62 -23.84 -1.67
CA SER A 893 -20.44 -24.08 -2.51
C SER A 893 -20.84 -24.64 -3.88
N ALA A 894 -19.92 -24.61 -4.85
CA ALA A 894 -20.17 -25.17 -6.17
C ALA A 894 -20.41 -26.69 -6.15
N CYS A 895 -19.78 -27.42 -5.22
CA CYS A 895 -20.06 -28.83 -5.01
C CYS A 895 -21.53 -29.08 -4.63
N GLU A 896 -22.10 -28.29 -3.70
CA GLU A 896 -23.49 -28.45 -3.28
C GLU A 896 -24.54 -27.80 -4.21
N ALA A 897 -24.11 -26.93 -5.13
CA ALA A 897 -24.97 -26.39 -6.18
C ALA A 897 -25.03 -27.32 -7.40
N PHE A 898 -23.89 -27.88 -7.84
CA PHE A 898 -23.78 -28.55 -9.14
C PHE A 898 -23.41 -30.04 -9.08
N ARG A 899 -22.95 -30.55 -7.92
CA ARG A 899 -22.57 -31.97 -7.68
C ARG A 899 -21.57 -32.54 -8.70
N ARG A 900 -20.72 -31.70 -9.28
CA ARG A 900 -19.75 -32.08 -10.32
C ARG A 900 -18.45 -32.62 -9.72
N PRO A 901 -17.81 -33.65 -10.33
CA PRO A 901 -16.54 -34.17 -9.86
C PRO A 901 -15.45 -33.11 -9.69
N GLU A 902 -15.37 -32.15 -10.62
CA GLU A 902 -14.40 -31.05 -10.62
C GLU A 902 -14.66 -29.98 -9.53
N ASP A 903 -15.91 -29.67 -9.20
CA ASP A 903 -16.25 -28.72 -8.13
C ASP A 903 -16.21 -29.37 -6.74
N CYS A 904 -16.34 -30.71 -6.67
CA CYS A 904 -16.24 -31.51 -5.45
C CYS A 904 -14.86 -32.16 -5.24
N CYS A 905 -13.85 -31.86 -6.08
CA CYS A 905 -12.52 -32.48 -6.07
C CYS A 905 -12.52 -34.02 -5.91
N SER A 906 -13.34 -34.71 -6.70
CA SER A 906 -13.60 -36.16 -6.56
C SER A 906 -13.37 -36.94 -7.86
N GLY A 907 -13.22 -38.27 -7.74
CA GLY A 907 -12.93 -39.15 -8.87
C GLY A 907 -11.64 -38.75 -9.60
N ALA A 908 -11.73 -38.42 -10.89
CA ALA A 908 -10.58 -37.95 -11.68
C ALA A 908 -9.97 -36.62 -11.17
N PHE A 909 -10.66 -35.90 -10.28
CA PHE A 909 -10.22 -34.64 -9.68
C PHE A 909 -9.76 -34.80 -8.22
N SER A 910 -9.54 -36.02 -7.72
CA SER A 910 -9.14 -36.25 -6.32
C SER A 910 -7.64 -36.02 -6.04
N SER A 911 -7.04 -34.97 -6.61
CA SER A 911 -5.67 -34.53 -6.26
C SER A 911 -5.44 -33.03 -6.51
N PRO A 912 -4.49 -32.38 -5.80
CA PRO A 912 -4.16 -30.96 -6.01
C PRO A 912 -3.69 -30.60 -7.44
N ALA A 913 -3.17 -31.58 -8.18
CA ALA A 913 -2.79 -31.39 -9.58
C ALA A 913 -4.00 -31.33 -10.53
N THR A 914 -5.12 -31.94 -10.14
CA THR A 914 -6.30 -32.12 -11.00
C THR A 914 -7.47 -31.21 -10.61
N CYS A 915 -7.81 -31.10 -9.32
CA CYS A 915 -8.78 -30.11 -8.87
C CYS A 915 -8.14 -28.72 -8.85
N GLN A 916 -8.70 -27.78 -9.61
CA GLN A 916 -8.23 -26.40 -9.70
C GLN A 916 -9.31 -25.45 -9.18
N PRO A 917 -8.97 -24.33 -8.50
CA PRO A 917 -9.97 -23.42 -7.94
C PRO A 917 -10.99 -22.94 -8.98
N SER A 918 -12.27 -23.29 -8.81
CA SER A 918 -13.33 -22.88 -9.73
C SER A 918 -13.64 -21.38 -9.58
N ALA A 919 -14.46 -20.82 -10.47
CA ALA A 919 -14.86 -19.40 -10.37
C ALA A 919 -15.60 -19.12 -9.05
N TYR A 920 -16.32 -20.12 -8.54
CA TYR A 920 -17.12 -20.04 -7.32
C TYR A 920 -16.28 -20.22 -6.05
N SER A 921 -15.32 -21.15 -5.98
CA SER A 921 -14.42 -21.21 -4.81
C SER A 921 -13.56 -19.94 -4.72
N ARG A 922 -13.16 -19.37 -5.86
CA ARG A 922 -12.51 -18.05 -5.92
C ARG A 922 -13.40 -16.89 -5.44
N PHE A 923 -14.74 -16.99 -5.51
CA PHE A 923 -15.62 -15.99 -4.86
C PHE A 923 -15.49 -16.06 -3.34
N PHE A 924 -15.61 -17.25 -2.74
CA PHE A 924 -15.42 -17.45 -1.30
C PHE A 924 -14.02 -17.00 -0.85
N LYS A 925 -12.97 -17.42 -1.56
CA LYS A 925 -11.58 -17.07 -1.24
C LYS A 925 -11.29 -15.57 -1.37
N ASN A 926 -11.85 -14.91 -2.38
CA ASN A 926 -11.68 -13.47 -2.57
C ASN A 926 -12.38 -12.65 -1.49
N ALA A 927 -13.51 -13.09 -0.94
CA ALA A 927 -14.19 -12.40 0.16
C ALA A 927 -13.55 -12.70 1.54
N CYS A 928 -13.02 -13.92 1.69
CA CYS A 928 -12.55 -14.49 2.95
C CYS A 928 -11.11 -15.04 2.80
N PRO A 929 -10.06 -14.18 2.72
CA PRO A 929 -8.72 -14.62 2.28
C PRO A 929 -8.07 -15.71 3.16
N ARG A 930 -8.37 -15.72 4.47
CA ARG A 930 -7.85 -16.71 5.44
C ARG A 930 -8.74 -17.96 5.58
N ALA A 931 -9.93 -17.99 4.98
CA ALA A 931 -10.82 -19.13 5.05
C ALA A 931 -10.51 -20.18 3.96
N TYR A 932 -10.84 -21.43 4.24
CA TYR A 932 -10.57 -22.60 3.41
C TYR A 932 -11.69 -22.78 2.37
N SER A 933 -11.40 -22.57 1.08
CA SER A 933 -12.44 -22.35 0.04
C SER A 933 -12.74 -23.53 -0.90
N TYR A 934 -11.84 -24.52 -0.97
CA TYR A 934 -11.99 -25.77 -1.74
C TYR A 934 -10.98 -26.80 -1.20
N ALA A 935 -11.15 -28.09 -1.51
CA ALA A 935 -10.48 -29.21 -0.83
C ALA A 935 -8.93 -29.27 -0.85
N TYR A 936 -8.24 -28.30 -1.49
CA TYR A 936 -6.78 -28.17 -1.50
C TYR A 936 -6.34 -26.70 -1.29
N ASP A 937 -7.01 -25.96 -0.39
CA ASP A 937 -6.69 -24.57 -0.03
C ASP A 937 -5.76 -24.46 1.21
N ASP A 938 -4.94 -25.47 1.44
CA ASP A 938 -4.15 -25.67 2.66
C ASP A 938 -3.14 -24.54 2.93
N ALA A 939 -2.33 -24.20 1.93
CA ALA A 939 -1.18 -23.31 2.03
C ALA A 939 -1.47 -21.86 2.46
N THR A 940 -2.75 -21.46 2.55
CA THR A 940 -3.15 -20.10 2.99
C THR A 940 -4.28 -20.07 4.03
N SER A 941 -4.81 -21.23 4.43
CA SER A 941 -6.07 -21.31 5.18
C SER A 941 -6.03 -22.18 6.44
N THR A 942 -5.09 -23.14 6.50
CA THR A 942 -4.89 -23.98 7.69
C THR A 942 -3.81 -23.38 8.58
N PHE A 943 -4.14 -23.17 9.85
CA PHE A 943 -3.27 -22.53 10.84
C PHE A 943 -2.88 -23.52 11.94
N THR A 944 -1.72 -23.30 12.56
CA THR A 944 -1.22 -24.19 13.62
C THR A 944 -0.71 -23.42 14.83
N CYS A 945 -1.08 -23.89 16.01
CA CYS A 945 -0.46 -23.53 17.29
C CYS A 945 0.23 -24.78 17.87
N THR A 946 1.20 -24.61 18.77
CA THR A 946 1.81 -25.72 19.51
C THR A 946 0.79 -26.32 20.50
N SER A 947 0.68 -27.65 20.53
CA SER A 947 -0.32 -28.39 21.32
C SER A 947 -0.36 -27.97 22.78
N GLY A 948 -1.57 -27.67 23.28
CA GLY A 948 -1.80 -27.32 24.68
C GLY A 948 -1.25 -25.96 25.13
N THR A 949 -0.84 -25.09 24.19
CA THR A 949 -0.35 -23.72 24.49
C THR A 949 -1.41 -22.63 24.28
N ALA A 950 -2.53 -22.95 23.64
CA ALA A 950 -3.62 -22.03 23.31
C ALA A 950 -4.99 -22.56 23.78
N ASN A 951 -5.88 -21.64 24.15
CA ASN A 951 -7.33 -21.86 24.09
C ASN A 951 -7.89 -21.23 22.80
N TYR A 952 -9.18 -21.40 22.49
CA TYR A 952 -9.74 -20.91 21.23
C TYR A 952 -11.10 -20.22 21.41
N LEU A 953 -11.21 -18.99 20.90
CA LEU A 953 -12.48 -18.26 20.77
C LEU A 953 -13.07 -18.54 19.38
N VAL A 954 -14.31 -19.03 19.33
CA VAL A 954 -15.11 -19.19 18.12
C VAL A 954 -16.24 -18.17 18.16
N ALA A 955 -16.13 -17.11 17.36
CA ALA A 955 -17.09 -16.01 17.35
C ALA A 955 -17.99 -16.05 16.09
N PHE A 956 -19.30 -15.97 16.31
CA PHE A 956 -20.32 -15.87 15.25
C PHE A 956 -20.71 -14.40 15.01
N CYS A 957 -20.85 -13.99 13.76
CA CYS A 957 -21.00 -12.60 13.31
C CYS A 957 -20.03 -11.59 13.98
N PRO A 958 -18.70 -11.80 14.01
CA PRO A 958 -17.79 -10.91 14.72
C PRO A 958 -17.70 -9.55 14.03
N THR A 959 -17.47 -8.50 14.82
CA THR A 959 -17.11 -7.16 14.32
C THR A 959 -15.66 -6.83 14.68
N ILE A 960 -15.02 -5.95 13.92
CA ILE A 960 -13.64 -5.48 14.18
C ILE A 960 -13.52 -4.96 15.63
N SER A 961 -14.52 -4.23 16.12
CA SER A 961 -14.58 -3.72 17.50
C SER A 961 -14.75 -4.80 18.59
N SER A 962 -15.33 -5.96 18.26
CA SER A 962 -15.42 -7.10 19.20
C SER A 962 -14.14 -7.94 19.27
N LEU A 963 -13.29 -7.86 18.24
CA LEU A 963 -11.98 -8.51 18.24
C LEU A 963 -10.98 -7.75 19.11
N THR A 964 -11.01 -6.41 19.10
CA THR A 964 -10.08 -5.57 19.88
C THR A 964 -10.40 -5.52 21.38
N SER A 965 -11.67 -5.68 21.79
CA SER A 965 -12.04 -5.83 23.20
C SER A 965 -11.60 -7.18 23.80
N SER A 966 -11.40 -8.19 22.95
CA SER A 966 -11.04 -9.56 23.37
C SER A 966 -9.53 -9.78 23.54
N SER A 967 -8.69 -8.81 23.17
CA SER A 967 -7.21 -8.95 23.14
C SER A 967 -6.48 -8.27 24.32
N VAL A 968 -7.08 -8.26 25.51
CA VAL A 968 -6.47 -7.66 26.71
C VAL A 968 -5.49 -8.65 27.35
N GLY A 969 -4.22 -8.63 26.90
CA GLY A 969 -3.16 -9.47 27.50
C GLY A 969 -1.98 -9.85 26.60
N GLY A 970 -1.79 -9.22 25.43
CA GLY A 970 -0.69 -9.53 24.50
C GLY A 970 -0.18 -8.29 23.78
N THR A 971 1.03 -8.38 23.23
CA THR A 971 1.69 -7.31 22.47
C THR A 971 0.97 -6.98 21.15
N ASN A 972 1.15 -5.74 20.68
CA ASN A 972 0.58 -5.17 19.44
C ASN A 972 0.36 -6.19 18.30
N PRO A 973 -0.86 -6.27 17.72
CA PRO A 973 -1.17 -7.15 16.60
C PRO A 973 -0.62 -6.59 15.26
N SER A 974 0.71 -6.54 15.15
CA SER A 974 1.42 -6.05 13.95
C SER A 974 2.60 -6.92 13.51
N THR A 975 2.80 -8.11 14.13
CA THR A 975 3.98 -8.96 13.89
C THR A 975 3.70 -10.47 13.79
N THR A 976 2.63 -10.89 13.09
CA THR A 976 2.57 -12.26 12.52
C THR A 976 1.66 -12.41 11.29
N SER A 977 2.23 -13.02 10.24
CA SER A 977 1.59 -13.93 9.27
C SER A 977 0.35 -13.49 8.46
N GLY A 978 0.63 -13.06 7.22
CA GLY A 978 -0.04 -13.62 6.04
C GLY A 978 -0.99 -12.70 5.28
N LEU A 979 -2.27 -12.75 5.65
CA LEU A 979 -3.41 -12.21 4.91
C LEU A 979 -4.42 -11.53 5.86
N PRO A 980 -5.29 -10.62 5.39
CA PRO A 980 -6.38 -10.06 6.21
C PRO A 980 -7.57 -11.03 6.38
N LEU A 981 -8.35 -10.85 7.45
CA LEU A 981 -9.60 -11.62 7.72
C LEU A 981 -10.79 -11.21 6.83
N THR A 982 -10.65 -10.09 6.12
CA THR A 982 -11.59 -9.56 5.13
C THR A 982 -10.84 -9.19 3.86
N ASN A 983 -11.56 -9.16 2.74
CA ASN A 983 -11.18 -8.30 1.63
C ASN A 983 -12.15 -7.12 1.61
N ASP A 984 -11.63 -5.91 1.76
CA ASP A 984 -12.43 -4.72 2.05
C ASP A 984 -13.23 -4.20 0.83
N THR A 985 -13.16 -4.91 -0.30
CA THR A 985 -14.05 -4.72 -1.46
C THR A 985 -15.45 -5.33 -1.30
N VAL A 986 -15.73 -6.12 -0.26
CA VAL A 986 -17.02 -6.83 -0.09
C VAL A 986 -17.87 -6.32 1.09
N SER A 987 -17.32 -5.46 1.95
CA SER A 987 -17.93 -5.04 3.22
C SER A 987 -19.05 -3.99 3.13
N PHE A 988 -19.38 -3.50 1.93
CA PHE A 988 -20.20 -2.27 1.75
C PHE A 988 -21.49 -2.40 0.91
N LEU A 989 -22.14 -3.57 0.90
CA LEU A 989 -23.48 -3.75 0.29
C LEU A 989 -24.42 -4.59 1.19
N GLY A 990 -24.87 -4.07 2.34
CA GLY A 990 -25.82 -4.86 3.15
C GLY A 990 -26.35 -4.39 4.50
N ARG A 991 -26.60 -3.10 4.80
CA ARG A 991 -27.56 -2.75 5.88
C ARG A 991 -28.20 -1.36 5.79
N GLY A 992 -29.39 -1.29 5.20
CA GLY A 992 -30.36 -0.23 5.49
C GLY A 992 -31.33 -0.71 6.58
N GLY A 993 -31.54 0.05 7.65
CA GLY A 993 -32.48 -0.32 8.72
C GLY A 993 -32.42 0.61 9.93
N ASN A 994 -33.56 1.19 10.32
CA ASN A 994 -33.67 2.23 11.34
C ASN A 994 -33.10 1.85 12.72
N GLY A 995 -32.37 2.81 13.32
CA GLY A 995 -32.12 2.90 14.76
C GLY A 995 -32.29 4.37 15.20
N GLY A 996 -33.15 4.62 16.18
CA GLY A 996 -33.56 5.98 16.54
C GLY A 996 -32.51 6.78 17.33
N VAL A 997 -32.37 8.06 17.03
CA VAL A 997 -31.53 8.99 17.79
C VAL A 997 -32.19 9.33 19.14
N TYR A 998 -31.59 8.89 20.25
CA TYR A 998 -31.76 9.57 21.53
C TYR A 998 -30.74 10.69 21.65
N ALA A 999 -31.22 11.92 21.64
CA ALA A 999 -30.38 13.10 21.79
C ALA A 999 -29.95 13.31 23.26
N SER A 1000 -28.76 13.88 23.46
CA SER A 1000 -28.38 14.54 24.71
C SER A 1000 -27.43 15.69 24.39
N SER A 1001 -27.80 16.89 24.85
CA SER A 1001 -27.27 18.14 24.33
C SER A 1001 -25.94 18.55 24.98
N SER A 1002 -25.00 19.02 24.16
CA SER A 1002 -23.83 19.76 24.65
C SER A 1002 -24.25 21.16 25.11
N ALA A 1003 -23.88 21.54 26.33
CA ALA A 1003 -23.98 22.92 26.83
C ALA A 1003 -22.61 23.40 27.34
N SER A 1004 -22.16 24.54 26.83
CA SER A 1004 -20.89 25.19 27.20
C SER A 1004 -21.02 25.99 28.50
N LEU A 1005 -19.90 26.27 29.21
CA LEU A 1005 -19.47 27.63 29.62
C LEU A 1005 -18.32 27.67 30.67
N THR A 1006 -17.23 28.37 30.31
CA THR A 1006 -16.35 29.21 31.18
C THR A 1006 -15.58 28.60 32.37
N SER A 1007 -14.73 29.42 32.99
CA SER A 1007 -13.59 29.03 33.86
C SER A 1007 -13.41 29.93 35.10
N THR A 1008 -12.82 29.33 36.15
CA THR A 1008 -12.17 29.95 37.35
C THR A 1008 -13.02 30.81 38.32
N PRO A 1009 -12.57 31.04 39.58
CA PRO A 1009 -11.90 30.13 40.52
C PRO A 1009 -12.45 30.18 41.98
N GLY A 1010 -12.18 29.16 42.81
CA GLY A 1010 -12.37 29.23 44.28
C GLY A 1010 -12.50 27.87 44.99
N GLY A 1011 -12.00 27.75 46.22
CA GLY A 1011 -12.15 26.56 47.10
C GLY A 1011 -12.76 26.94 48.47
N PRO A 1012 -12.71 26.09 49.53
CA PRO A 1012 -11.97 24.82 49.69
C PRO A 1012 -12.86 23.58 50.05
N LEU A 1013 -12.21 22.42 50.25
CA LEU A 1013 -12.81 21.14 50.69
C LEU A 1013 -12.84 21.00 52.24
N PRO A 1014 -13.67 20.09 52.78
CA PRO A 1014 -13.19 18.72 53.11
C PRO A 1014 -14.17 17.61 52.64
N GLY A 1015 -13.79 16.32 52.51
CA GLY A 1015 -12.49 15.66 52.67
C GLY A 1015 -12.66 14.12 52.78
N HIS A 1016 -11.57 13.35 52.64
CA HIS A 1016 -11.49 11.86 52.65
C HIS A 1016 -12.03 11.16 51.37
N ALA A 1017 -11.43 10.10 50.81
CA ALA A 1017 -10.14 9.46 51.13
C ALA A 1017 -9.37 8.95 49.89
N ALA A 1018 -8.05 9.16 49.97
CA ALA A 1018 -6.89 8.58 49.29
C ALA A 1018 -7.00 7.29 48.43
N ALA A 1019 -6.11 7.20 47.45
CA ALA A 1019 -5.79 6.01 46.66
C ALA A 1019 -4.30 6.02 46.19
N VAL A 1020 -3.86 4.90 45.59
CA VAL A 1020 -2.66 4.74 44.72
C VAL A 1020 -1.26 4.66 45.37
N LEU A 1021 -0.57 3.55 45.05
CA LEU A 1021 0.90 3.40 44.93
C LEU A 1021 1.24 3.46 43.42
N ALA A 1022 2.37 3.95 42.92
CA ALA A 1022 3.53 4.66 43.49
C ALA A 1022 4.32 5.31 42.31
N TRP A 1023 5.67 5.36 42.38
CA TRP A 1023 6.64 5.99 41.45
C TRP A 1023 6.79 7.52 41.66
N LEU A 1024 7.99 8.12 41.74
CA LEU A 1024 9.36 7.60 41.62
C LEU A 1024 10.40 8.34 42.52
N PHE A 1025 11.65 7.86 42.51
CA PHE A 1025 12.82 8.40 43.23
C PHE A 1025 13.23 9.83 42.81
N THR A 1026 13.73 10.62 43.76
CA THR A 1026 14.97 11.48 43.74
C THR A 1026 14.94 12.48 44.93
N ALA A 1027 16.03 12.94 45.57
CA ALA A 1027 17.45 12.51 45.62
C ALA A 1027 18.19 13.19 46.80
N ARG A 1028 19.45 12.78 47.07
CA ARG A 1028 20.49 13.44 47.91
C ARG A 1028 20.26 13.36 49.45
N ARG A 1029 21.29 13.43 50.32
CA ARG A 1029 22.76 13.64 50.15
C ARG A 1029 23.54 13.06 51.35
N HIS A 1030 24.69 12.42 51.15
CA HIS A 1030 26.02 12.75 51.74
C HIS A 1030 27.10 11.78 51.20
N ARG A 1031 28.38 11.96 51.56
CA ARG A 1031 29.54 11.46 50.76
C ARG A 1031 30.82 11.25 51.60
N MET A 1032 31.60 10.22 51.26
CA MET A 1032 33.05 10.04 51.54
C MET A 1032 33.52 9.89 53.01
N PRO A 1033 34.76 9.45 53.30
CA PRO A 1033 35.85 9.02 52.38
C PRO A 1033 36.36 7.57 52.58
N TRP A 1034 37.42 7.24 51.82
CA TRP A 1034 38.14 5.96 51.65
C TRP A 1034 37.51 4.99 50.66
#